data_AF-A0A8J6XJC3-F1
#
_entry.id   AF-A0A8J6XJC3-F1
#
_cell.length_a   1.000
_cell.length_b   1.000
_cell.length_c   1.000
_cell.angle_alpha   90.00
_cell.angle_beta   90.00
_cell.angle_gamma   90.00
#
_symmetry.space_group_name_H-M   'P 1'
#
loop_
_entity.id
_entity.type
_entity.pdbx_description
1 polymer ?
#
loop_
_entity_poly.entity_id
_entity_poly.type
_entity_poly.pdbx_seq_one_letter_code
_entity_poly.pdbx_strand_id
1 'polypeptide(L)'
;MIPTTEVIQDIGIKIPVFDGSYNNGKGKFLSEPEIIKNSLLELMFEPEELESLVLVKIDSKNPDPKHLKPRTFDEVKRQLAFSSGNNYYFADDELRAKIGKLFRTEKDTACRYGSLLVSNCFKGAEQIEGLRIKIVDYNSKDPKEKAEAEKYKTGDCHGQISPSLVKLMGGLANRPFQFRFAWLENWADNPEQSLTSFLAKGTLLPNATLEAEGFDIVMDRSSIKGIKKTLLPDLIPCGEYEFPRSALGNRGNAKVIDYDNSWQFSIWYSEEALKKDLVEPTRKEAEKLAQLQRNPLALAKHIVEEYDKKQQRAREHAALSVDGSSSEENTDKNQEQQELRLVTLLRNDKFGLLIDSPFVADAMRQYVANRWCDLAIKGAFKFSSGMAMPSTDLERGTICVPHLPEGDIITTRFPIVSSDNIRRYTNVHKPELMKYKGVVFMQPKDAEEYHQADFDGDQMVVAPSKMLPHIAAETLRAGEPRRYAEVKQRPKVPYTAVKDKNGEQKYKTLSSIAAASSQNKIGLVATTIGRVQSSVPNEDENPRLFERKKTKLLNRLFIALQPEVDYQKSAERLEDVKEIDGENLLPDSKKWSEAHPSYFFDFKKDNRLYKTFPMPAEGANPINVIPREAVNPCWEATRIRHRERHEFRYLFPKETLGIDELEWAEELKKRSKQDIAAIAQRIGDDKDAFNEELGKLYDSYRAEIDELFPTPEERFRAAAATWHTQHTKLDIDSHREECLKIAKTLKITFSLEPDYELLHEALPRDVYVLQVPFGKKVNEWKESLDQKGIEYEATVHPALPLVEFALKDLSPLQIEKLEARYGNNYNDIDKIKMPDNVMIVPPADCAWVESRTEPGKAAIAYHLFMDEIVEQLQQFQLEEIKVLGIKYNDYANEDFATKKWKKQKLTLEVGTFELPESHPEFYRYNGIPIIQIDGKNLGTFAPDTPKLPIGTTFQASLSPLGAAVVLNIDPNSIRLNTDMSETQTDTTTHLNISSDWRKEMQDLLFEAVSNTYKRKQEIKPDNTETKQFKIGNSWNAYVQPNGDFFVRTESKRTICKGNIHTGEEVLPLTEAGALQLQEMIIQKQTETQLQSPVLEANSKEPKRKEMEIT
;
A
#
# COMPACT_ATOMS: atom_id res chain seq x y z
N MET A 1 20.23 35.21 5.14
CA MET A 1 18.91 35.74 5.48
C MET A 1 18.08 34.54 5.88
N ILE A 2 17.70 34.40 7.16
CA ILE A 2 16.89 33.25 7.59
C ILE A 2 15.45 33.49 7.15
N PRO A 3 14.72 32.47 6.65
CA PRO A 3 13.34 32.67 6.23
C PRO A 3 12.45 33.02 7.44
N THR A 4 11.57 34.01 7.30
CA THR A 4 10.58 34.42 8.30
C THR A 4 9.20 33.83 7.96
N THR A 5 8.29 33.84 8.93
CA THR A 5 6.89 33.50 8.63
C THR A 5 6.26 34.61 7.80
N GLU A 6 5.54 34.23 6.75
CA GLU A 6 4.83 35.15 5.85
C GLU A 6 3.34 34.80 5.85
N VAL A 7 2.48 35.80 6.00
CA VAL A 7 1.04 35.64 5.74
C VAL A 7 0.79 36.04 4.30
N ILE A 8 0.40 35.07 3.47
CA ILE A 8 0.18 35.28 2.04
C ILE A 8 -1.30 35.13 1.74
N GLN A 9 -1.89 36.20 1.18
CA GLN A 9 -3.29 36.21 0.78
C GLN A 9 -3.63 35.00 -0.11
N ASP A 10 -4.75 34.34 0.18
CA ASP A 10 -5.26 33.12 -0.49
C ASP A 10 -4.39 31.85 -0.39
N ILE A 11 -3.19 31.94 0.20
CA ILE A 11 -2.30 30.80 0.45
C ILE A 11 -2.33 30.39 1.92
N GLY A 12 -2.37 31.37 2.84
CA GLY A 12 -2.35 31.19 4.30
C GLY A 12 -1.02 31.59 4.93
N ILE A 13 -0.73 31.04 6.13
CA ILE A 13 0.52 31.24 6.85
C ILE A 13 1.59 30.27 6.31
N LYS A 14 2.71 30.81 5.82
CA LYS A 14 3.90 30.07 5.41
C LYS A 14 4.94 30.15 6.50
N ILE A 15 5.16 29.05 7.22
CA ILE A 15 6.01 28.98 8.42
C ILE A 15 7.34 28.30 8.05
N PRO A 16 8.49 28.93 8.33
CA PRO A 16 9.80 28.31 8.10
C PRO A 16 10.00 27.10 9.02
N VAL A 17 10.59 26.03 8.48
CA VAL A 17 10.82 24.78 9.21
C VAL A 17 12.30 24.62 9.53
N PHE A 18 12.59 24.45 10.81
CA PHE A 18 13.91 24.16 11.34
C PHE A 18 13.97 22.72 11.84
N ASP A 19 14.75 21.87 11.19
CA ASP A 19 15.05 20.53 11.67
C ASP A 19 16.14 20.60 12.75
N GLY A 20 15.71 20.45 14.01
CA GLY A 20 16.56 20.40 15.19
C GLY A 20 17.19 19.05 15.47
N SER A 21 16.90 17.99 14.70
CA SER A 21 17.54 16.68 14.82
C SER A 21 18.89 16.60 14.11
N TYR A 22 19.10 17.44 13.11
CA TYR A 22 20.29 17.42 12.26
C TYR A 22 21.60 17.76 13.01
N ASN A 23 22.70 17.09 12.66
CA ASN A 23 24.06 17.32 13.19
C ASN A 23 24.13 17.39 14.73
N ASN A 24 23.59 16.39 15.44
CA ASN A 24 23.57 16.32 16.91
C ASN A 24 22.95 17.56 17.57
N GLY A 25 21.83 18.05 17.02
CA GLY A 25 21.09 19.17 17.61
C GLY A 25 21.51 20.56 17.13
N LYS A 26 22.55 20.67 16.29
CA LYS A 26 22.94 21.94 15.63
C LYS A 26 21.82 22.45 14.71
N GLY A 27 21.15 21.51 14.02
CA GLY A 27 19.98 21.75 13.19
C GLY A 27 20.23 22.49 11.88
N LYS A 28 19.23 22.55 11.01
CA LYS A 28 19.23 23.31 9.74
C LYS A 28 17.81 23.74 9.35
N PHE A 29 17.67 24.78 8.54
CA PHE A 29 16.40 25.09 7.89
C PHE A 29 16.15 24.13 6.72
N LEU A 30 14.90 23.72 6.53
CA LEU A 30 14.46 22.96 5.36
C LEU A 30 14.09 23.92 4.23
N SER A 31 14.22 23.48 2.98
CA SER A 31 13.85 24.26 1.80
C SER A 31 12.34 24.49 1.70
N GLU A 32 11.54 23.50 2.12
CA GLU A 32 10.08 23.57 2.10
C GLU A 32 9.52 24.11 3.42
N PRO A 33 8.73 25.20 3.40
CA PRO A 33 8.01 25.70 4.57
C PRO A 33 6.75 24.87 4.86
N GLU A 34 6.22 24.97 6.09
CA GLU A 34 4.90 24.44 6.43
C GLU A 34 3.83 25.49 6.07
N ILE A 35 2.80 25.09 5.32
CA ILE A 35 1.71 25.99 4.92
C ILE A 35 0.44 25.64 5.70
N ILE A 36 -0.10 26.63 6.41
CA ILE A 36 -1.34 26.52 7.19
C ILE A 36 -2.38 27.46 6.61
N LYS A 37 -3.58 26.96 6.33
CA LYS A 37 -4.64 27.70 5.63
C LYS A 37 -5.82 28.00 6.55
N ASN A 38 -6.30 29.25 6.54
CA ASN A 38 -7.51 29.68 7.25
C ASN A 38 -7.46 29.26 8.73
N SER A 39 -6.39 29.62 9.43
CA SER A 39 -6.17 29.17 10.81
C SER A 39 -6.68 30.21 11.81
N LEU A 40 -6.96 29.82 13.06
CA LEU A 40 -7.27 30.82 14.09
C LEU A 40 -6.06 31.72 14.35
N LEU A 41 -4.85 31.19 14.28
CA LEU A 41 -3.62 31.96 14.48
C LEU A 41 -3.52 33.14 13.51
N GLU A 42 -3.91 32.93 12.25
CA GLU A 42 -3.93 33.93 11.18
C GLU A 42 -4.91 35.07 11.46
N LEU A 43 -6.06 34.76 12.05
CA LEU A 43 -7.12 35.72 12.34
C LEU A 43 -6.91 36.48 13.66
N MET A 44 -6.06 35.96 14.54
CA MET A 44 -5.88 36.48 15.89
C MET A 44 -4.77 37.54 16.00
N PHE A 45 -3.83 37.54 15.06
CA PHE A 45 -2.61 38.34 15.10
C PHE A 45 -2.35 39.01 13.76
N GLU A 46 -1.79 40.21 13.81
CA GLU A 46 -1.35 40.93 12.61
C GLU A 46 -0.12 40.23 11.98
N PRO A 47 0.07 40.32 10.65
CA PRO A 47 1.16 39.62 9.95
C PRO A 47 2.55 39.87 10.56
N GLU A 48 2.83 41.11 10.98
CA GLU A 48 4.12 41.50 11.58
C GLU A 48 4.36 40.82 12.93
N GLU A 49 3.29 40.51 13.68
CA GLU A 49 3.38 39.79 14.94
C GLU A 49 3.78 38.32 14.74
N LEU A 50 3.49 37.75 13.57
CA LEU A 50 3.74 36.34 13.25
C LEU A 50 5.13 36.09 12.65
N GLU A 51 5.86 37.12 12.21
CA GLU A 51 7.18 36.99 11.56
C GLU A 51 8.19 36.17 12.39
N SER A 52 8.09 36.23 13.71
CA SER A 52 8.97 35.52 14.64
C SER A 52 8.63 34.03 14.80
N LEU A 53 7.50 33.56 14.27
CA LEU A 53 7.07 32.17 14.36
C LEU A 53 8.00 31.27 13.51
N VAL A 54 8.43 30.14 14.10
CA VAL A 54 9.23 29.11 13.43
C VAL A 54 8.73 27.74 13.85
N LEU A 55 8.57 26.82 12.90
CA LEU A 55 8.28 25.43 13.19
C LEU A 55 9.58 24.67 13.43
N VAL A 56 9.75 24.10 14.61
CA VAL A 56 10.88 23.22 14.94
C VAL A 56 10.43 21.76 14.83
N LYS A 57 11.21 20.95 14.14
CA LYS A 57 11.08 19.49 14.06
C LYS A 57 12.22 18.83 14.83
N ILE A 58 11.95 17.71 15.48
CA ILE A 58 12.94 16.85 16.13
C ILE A 58 12.63 15.40 15.79
N ASP A 59 13.50 14.47 16.19
CA ASP A 59 13.24 13.03 16.07
C ASP A 59 11.90 12.67 16.75
N SER A 60 10.93 12.21 15.95
CA SER A 60 9.60 11.84 16.41
C SER A 60 9.56 10.48 17.12
N LYS A 61 10.52 9.58 16.86
CA LYS A 61 10.60 8.28 17.54
C LYS A 61 11.10 8.44 18.97
N ASN A 62 12.06 9.35 19.17
CA ASN A 62 12.62 9.64 20.49
C ASN A 62 12.77 11.15 20.73
N PRO A 63 11.66 11.85 21.04
CA PRO A 63 11.70 13.30 21.22
C PRO A 63 12.48 13.67 22.49
N ASP A 64 13.70 14.20 22.32
CA ASP A 64 14.51 14.74 23.42
C ASP A 64 14.17 16.23 23.64
N PRO A 65 13.66 16.63 24.83
CA PRO A 65 13.37 18.03 25.14
C PRO A 65 14.60 18.96 25.07
N LYS A 66 15.84 18.43 25.11
CA LYS A 66 17.06 19.22 24.91
C LYS A 66 17.16 19.82 23.51
N HIS A 67 16.55 19.18 22.51
CA HIS A 67 16.49 19.71 21.14
C HIS A 67 15.51 20.87 21.01
N LEU A 68 14.59 21.02 21.98
CA LEU A 68 13.59 22.10 22.09
C LEU A 68 14.00 23.24 23.04
N LYS A 69 15.31 23.43 23.27
CA LYS A 69 15.82 24.59 24.02
C LYS A 69 15.63 25.90 23.25
N PRO A 70 15.53 27.06 23.92
CA PRO A 70 15.59 28.38 23.29
C PRO A 70 16.73 28.50 22.27
N ARG A 71 16.46 29.14 21.13
CA ARG A 71 17.43 29.36 20.05
C ARG A 71 17.39 30.81 19.58
N THR A 72 18.54 31.33 19.19
CA THR A 72 18.63 32.65 18.55
C THR A 72 18.79 32.44 17.05
N PHE A 73 17.92 33.04 16.26
CA PHE A 73 18.03 33.09 14.80
C PHE A 73 17.98 34.55 14.39
N ASP A 74 18.99 35.04 13.66
CA ASP A 74 19.12 36.44 13.24
C ASP A 74 18.90 37.42 14.41
N GLU A 75 19.66 37.24 15.49
CA GLU A 75 19.61 38.05 16.73
C GLU A 75 18.29 37.97 17.54
N VAL A 76 17.24 37.39 16.98
CA VAL A 76 15.94 37.19 17.65
C VAL A 76 15.94 35.86 18.40
N LYS A 77 15.82 35.94 19.72
CA LYS A 77 15.70 34.78 20.60
C LYS A 77 14.27 34.23 20.54
N ARG A 78 14.14 32.99 20.07
CA ARG A 78 12.87 32.25 19.96
C ARG A 78 12.81 31.09 20.95
N GLN A 79 11.62 30.83 21.49
CA GLN A 79 11.35 29.78 22.47
C GLN A 79 10.02 29.10 22.16
N LEU A 80 9.84 27.86 22.64
CA LEU A 80 8.58 27.15 22.48
C LEU A 80 7.39 27.95 23.05
N ALA A 81 6.41 28.21 22.18
CA ALA A 81 5.15 28.86 22.50
C ALA A 81 4.02 27.83 22.71
N PHE A 82 3.90 26.87 21.80
CA PHE A 82 2.89 25.80 21.84
C PHE A 82 3.31 24.60 20.97
N SER A 83 2.57 23.49 21.04
CA SER A 83 2.82 22.32 20.18
C SER A 83 1.52 21.73 19.61
N SER A 84 1.67 20.99 18.51
CA SER A 84 0.59 20.25 17.86
C SER A 84 1.13 18.92 17.35
N GLY A 85 0.88 17.81 18.06
CA GLY A 85 1.48 16.52 17.75
C GLY A 85 3.01 16.59 17.77
N ASN A 86 3.64 16.22 16.64
CA ASN A 86 5.10 16.27 16.46
C ASN A 86 5.62 17.64 15.95
N ASN A 87 4.77 18.68 15.98
CA ASN A 87 5.11 20.04 15.54
C ASN A 87 5.31 20.96 16.75
N TYR A 88 6.46 21.62 16.82
CA TYR A 88 6.85 22.49 17.94
C TYR A 88 7.01 23.93 17.47
N TYR A 89 6.13 24.83 17.89
CA TYR A 89 6.10 26.21 17.39
C TYR A 89 6.86 27.13 18.33
N PHE A 90 7.89 27.78 17.78
CA PHE A 90 8.76 28.72 18.48
C PHE A 90 8.40 30.14 18.08
N ALA A 91 8.43 31.06 19.05
CA ALA A 91 8.17 32.48 18.85
C ALA A 91 9.12 33.32 19.71
N ASP A 92 9.23 34.61 19.43
CA ASP A 92 9.88 35.56 20.34
C ASP A 92 9.10 35.73 21.66
N ASP A 93 9.64 36.52 22.58
CA ASP A 93 9.03 36.72 23.89
C ASP A 93 7.69 37.49 23.82
N GLU A 94 7.47 38.34 22.81
CA GLU A 94 6.25 39.13 22.66
C GLU A 94 5.08 38.28 22.16
N LEU A 95 5.23 37.61 21.01
CA LEU A 95 4.20 36.74 20.45
C LEU A 95 3.90 35.59 21.42
N ARG A 96 4.93 35.02 22.06
CA ARG A 96 4.75 33.97 23.08
C ARG A 96 3.94 34.46 24.28
N ALA A 97 4.13 35.69 24.74
CA ALA A 97 3.35 36.25 25.84
C ALA A 97 1.87 36.41 25.45
N LYS A 98 1.59 36.85 24.22
CA LYS A 98 0.23 36.98 23.68
C LYS A 98 -0.47 35.62 23.58
N ILE A 99 0.18 34.62 22.97
CA ILE A 99 -0.33 33.24 22.89
C ILE A 99 -0.55 32.65 24.30
N GLY A 100 0.37 32.92 25.23
CA GLY A 100 0.29 32.42 26.60
C GLY A 100 -0.95 32.86 27.38
N LYS A 101 -1.60 33.97 26.99
CA LYS A 101 -2.84 34.44 27.62
C LYS A 101 -4.01 33.45 27.48
N LEU A 102 -4.07 32.72 26.36
CA LEU A 102 -5.09 31.69 26.10
C LEU A 102 -4.99 30.49 27.04
N PHE A 103 -3.83 30.30 27.67
CA PHE A 103 -3.49 29.14 28.49
C PHE A 103 -3.10 29.54 29.93
N ARG A 104 -3.46 30.76 30.35
CA ARG A 104 -2.99 31.37 31.60
C ARG A 104 -3.34 30.57 32.86
N THR A 105 -4.50 29.91 32.87
CA THR A 105 -4.96 29.13 34.03
C THR A 105 -4.29 27.76 34.14
N GLU A 106 -3.70 27.25 33.05
CA GLU A 106 -3.07 25.93 32.99
C GLU A 106 -2.05 25.87 31.84
N LYS A 107 -0.80 26.30 32.07
CA LYS A 107 0.19 26.52 31.00
C LYS A 107 0.49 25.30 30.11
N ASP A 108 0.34 24.08 30.61
CA ASP A 108 0.57 22.86 29.81
C ASP A 108 -0.47 22.67 28.69
N THR A 109 -1.62 23.35 28.79
CA THR A 109 -2.66 23.32 27.76
C THR A 109 -2.20 23.91 26.43
N ALA A 110 -1.14 24.73 26.41
CA ALA A 110 -0.49 25.15 25.17
C ALA A 110 0.09 23.95 24.38
N CYS A 111 0.45 22.86 25.04
CA CYS A 111 0.88 21.62 24.36
C CYS A 111 -0.27 20.66 24.07
N ARG A 112 -1.33 20.69 24.89
CA ARG A 112 -2.50 19.78 24.81
C ARG A 112 -3.54 20.25 23.79
N TYR A 113 -3.66 21.56 23.60
CA TYR A 113 -4.66 22.22 22.75
C TYR A 113 -4.05 23.26 21.80
N GLY A 114 -2.72 23.33 21.68
CA GLY A 114 -2.04 24.23 20.74
C GLY A 114 -2.42 23.97 19.27
N SER A 115 -2.84 22.74 18.96
CA SER A 115 -3.36 22.35 17.64
C SER A 115 -4.56 23.19 17.18
N LEU A 116 -5.33 23.79 18.09
CA LEU A 116 -6.47 24.64 17.74
C LEU A 116 -6.06 25.95 17.04
N LEU A 117 -4.85 26.44 17.33
CA LEU A 117 -4.31 27.66 16.69
C LEU A 117 -3.96 27.42 15.22
N VAL A 118 -3.43 26.23 14.93
CA VAL A 118 -2.80 25.86 13.64
C VAL A 118 -3.63 24.86 12.83
N SER A 119 -4.86 24.61 13.25
CA SER A 119 -5.80 23.75 12.54
C SER A 119 -6.30 24.44 11.27
N ASN A 120 -6.12 23.79 10.11
CA ASN A 120 -6.73 24.27 8.87
C ASN A 120 -8.27 24.33 8.97
N CYS A 121 -8.87 25.45 8.57
CA CYS A 121 -10.32 25.59 8.41
C CYS A 121 -10.72 25.51 6.93
N PHE A 122 -10.95 24.29 6.46
CA PHE A 122 -11.07 23.96 5.03
C PHE A 122 -12.30 24.54 4.33
N LYS A 123 -13.26 25.11 5.07
CA LYS A 123 -14.44 25.79 4.50
C LYS A 123 -14.38 27.31 4.63
N GLY A 124 -13.41 27.82 5.37
CA GLY A 124 -13.23 29.24 5.62
C GLY A 124 -13.05 29.52 7.11
N ALA A 125 -12.38 30.62 7.40
CA ALA A 125 -12.28 31.20 8.72
C ALA A 125 -12.42 32.71 8.57
N GLU A 126 -13.14 33.35 9.49
CA GLU A 126 -13.46 34.77 9.43
C GLU A 126 -13.33 35.40 10.81
N GLN A 127 -12.92 36.66 10.80
CA GLN A 127 -13.08 37.51 11.97
C GLN A 127 -14.47 38.15 11.94
N ILE A 128 -15.23 38.01 13.02
CA ILE A 128 -16.63 38.44 13.09
C ILE A 128 -16.78 39.53 14.14
N GLU A 129 -17.46 40.61 13.74
CA GLU A 129 -17.83 41.73 14.61
C GLU A 129 -19.25 41.55 15.18
N GLY A 130 -19.45 41.93 16.45
CA GLY A 130 -20.76 41.93 17.12
C GLY A 130 -21.43 40.55 17.22
N LEU A 131 -20.65 39.49 17.38
CA LEU A 131 -21.15 38.11 17.39
C LEU A 131 -21.90 37.82 18.70
N ARG A 132 -23.18 37.42 18.62
CA ARG A 132 -24.01 37.11 19.79
C ARG A 132 -24.01 35.62 20.10
N ILE A 133 -23.47 35.26 21.25
CA ILE A 133 -23.35 33.86 21.69
C ILE A 133 -24.07 33.67 23.02
N LYS A 134 -24.86 32.59 23.12
CA LYS A 134 -25.39 32.09 24.38
C LYS A 134 -24.57 30.89 24.87
N ILE A 135 -24.02 30.98 26.07
CA ILE A 135 -23.25 29.91 26.70
C ILE A 135 -24.14 29.16 27.70
N VAL A 136 -24.28 27.85 27.50
CA VAL A 136 -25.09 26.94 28.34
C VAL A 136 -24.22 25.81 28.92
N ASP A 137 -24.75 25.04 29.88
CA ASP A 137 -24.04 23.91 30.48
C ASP A 137 -25.02 22.75 30.71
N TYR A 138 -24.93 21.73 29.84
CA TYR A 138 -25.79 20.54 29.89
C TYR A 138 -25.60 19.69 31.16
N ASN A 139 -24.44 19.82 31.82
CA ASN A 139 -24.09 19.13 33.06
C ASN A 139 -24.32 20.01 34.30
N SER A 140 -24.91 21.20 34.14
CA SER A 140 -25.12 22.10 35.27
C SER A 140 -25.97 21.47 36.36
N LYS A 141 -25.60 21.76 37.60
CA LYS A 141 -26.41 21.43 38.77
C LYS A 141 -27.56 22.43 38.97
N ASP A 142 -27.50 23.59 38.31
CA ASP A 142 -28.60 24.54 38.29
C ASP A 142 -29.69 24.05 37.31
N PRO A 143 -30.92 23.76 37.78
CA PRO A 143 -32.02 23.33 36.92
C PRO A 143 -32.34 24.31 35.79
N LYS A 144 -32.12 25.61 35.97
CA LYS A 144 -32.39 26.61 34.93
C LYS A 144 -31.36 26.55 33.80
N GLU A 145 -30.08 26.49 34.14
CA GLU A 145 -29.00 26.36 33.14
C GLU A 145 -29.15 25.06 32.35
N LYS A 146 -29.50 23.97 33.05
CA LYS A 146 -29.76 22.68 32.42
C LYS A 146 -30.98 22.72 31.50
N ALA A 147 -32.08 23.35 31.91
CA ALA A 147 -33.27 23.51 31.07
C ALA A 147 -32.98 24.34 29.81
N GLU A 148 -32.12 25.36 29.89
CA GLU A 148 -31.67 26.11 28.71
C GLU A 148 -30.84 25.23 27.76
N ALA A 149 -29.91 24.42 28.27
CA ALA A 149 -29.17 23.46 27.45
C ALA A 149 -30.11 22.45 26.75
N GLU A 150 -31.13 21.95 27.47
CA GLU A 150 -32.16 21.05 26.92
C GLU A 150 -33.01 21.74 25.84
N LYS A 151 -33.39 23.01 26.04
CA LYS A 151 -34.13 23.82 25.05
C LYS A 151 -33.42 23.87 23.70
N TYR A 152 -32.11 24.10 23.70
CA TYR A 152 -31.30 24.16 22.48
C TYR A 152 -30.66 22.82 22.10
N LYS A 153 -31.01 21.73 22.78
CA LYS A 153 -30.49 20.38 22.53
C LYS A 153 -28.96 20.34 22.46
N THR A 154 -28.27 21.08 23.33
CA THR A 154 -26.80 21.05 23.40
C THR A 154 -26.30 19.78 24.10
N GLY A 155 -24.99 19.55 24.06
CA GLY A 155 -24.34 18.39 24.68
C GLY A 155 -22.83 18.57 24.75
N ASP A 156 -22.09 17.51 25.08
CA ASP A 156 -20.63 17.57 25.18
C ASP A 156 -20.00 18.03 23.86
N CYS A 157 -19.41 19.24 23.87
CA CYS A 157 -18.83 19.93 22.73
C CYS A 157 -19.80 20.14 21.55
N HIS A 158 -21.10 20.19 21.80
CA HIS A 158 -22.13 20.39 20.78
C HIS A 158 -22.93 21.68 21.00
N GLY A 159 -23.17 22.42 19.92
CA GLY A 159 -23.95 23.65 19.91
C GLY A 159 -24.80 23.84 18.65
N GLN A 160 -25.43 25.01 18.56
CA GLN A 160 -26.28 25.41 17.44
C GLN A 160 -25.83 26.73 16.82
N ILE A 161 -26.15 26.93 15.55
CA ILE A 161 -25.74 28.11 14.78
C ILE A 161 -26.85 28.64 13.87
N SER A 162 -26.93 29.96 13.73
CA SER A 162 -27.91 30.63 12.86
C SER A 162 -27.63 30.37 11.37
N PRO A 163 -28.67 30.26 10.51
CA PRO A 163 -28.49 30.05 9.07
C PRO A 163 -27.67 31.14 8.37
N SER A 164 -27.82 32.40 8.77
CA SER A 164 -27.01 33.52 8.28
C SER A 164 -25.51 33.30 8.54
N LEU A 165 -25.14 32.92 9.76
CA LEU A 165 -23.74 32.66 10.10
C LEU A 165 -23.21 31.38 9.43
N VAL A 166 -24.04 30.34 9.26
CA VAL A 166 -23.67 29.14 8.48
C VAL A 166 -23.23 29.54 7.07
N LYS A 167 -23.95 30.43 6.40
CA LYS A 167 -23.62 30.88 5.05
C LYS A 167 -22.30 31.65 5.01
N LEU A 168 -22.05 32.52 5.99
CA LEU A 168 -20.79 33.26 6.11
C LEU A 168 -19.60 32.30 6.24
N MET A 169 -19.75 31.25 7.03
CA MET A 169 -18.69 30.27 7.31
C MET A 169 -18.52 29.18 6.23
N GLY A 170 -19.02 29.37 5.02
CA GLY A 170 -18.97 28.37 3.94
C GLY A 170 -19.71 27.06 4.28
N GLY A 171 -20.64 27.13 5.23
CA GLY A 171 -21.45 26.02 5.71
C GLY A 171 -22.66 25.73 4.83
N LEU A 172 -23.33 24.61 5.11
CA LEU A 172 -24.54 24.20 4.39
C LEU A 172 -25.70 24.08 5.39
N ALA A 173 -26.86 24.66 5.06
CA ALA A 173 -28.01 24.76 5.97
C ALA A 173 -28.54 23.42 6.51
N ASN A 174 -28.21 22.30 5.85
CA ASN A 174 -28.61 20.96 6.25
C ASN A 174 -27.44 20.07 6.69
N ARG A 175 -26.29 20.67 7.05
CA ARG A 175 -25.14 19.92 7.54
C ARG A 175 -24.54 20.63 8.74
N PRO A 176 -24.38 19.95 9.88
CA PRO A 176 -23.54 20.47 10.94
C PRO A 176 -22.09 20.55 10.47
N PHE A 177 -21.29 21.33 11.18
CA PHE A 177 -19.86 21.41 10.91
C PHE A 177 -19.05 21.50 12.18
N GLN A 178 -17.78 21.07 12.09
CA GLN A 178 -16.83 21.21 13.19
C GLN A 178 -16.27 22.64 13.19
N PHE A 179 -16.29 23.30 14.35
CA PHE A 179 -15.83 24.67 14.48
C PHE A 179 -14.54 24.80 15.29
N ARG A 180 -13.86 25.92 15.06
CA ARG A 180 -12.78 26.45 15.89
C ARG A 180 -13.15 27.89 16.22
N PHE A 181 -12.99 28.29 17.47
CA PHE A 181 -13.31 29.64 17.90
C PHE A 181 -12.23 30.19 18.82
N ALA A 182 -11.95 31.48 18.72
CA ALA A 182 -11.09 32.20 19.64
C ALA A 182 -11.71 33.54 20.06
N TRP A 183 -11.47 33.87 21.33
CA TRP A 183 -11.74 35.17 21.93
C TRP A 183 -10.49 35.65 22.66
N LEU A 184 -10.14 36.91 22.46
CA LEU A 184 -9.04 37.58 23.17
C LEU A 184 -9.58 38.69 24.07
N GLU A 185 -9.05 38.78 25.29
CA GLU A 185 -9.46 39.79 26.28
C GLU A 185 -9.28 41.24 25.79
N ASN A 186 -8.32 41.50 24.90
CA ASN A 186 -8.07 42.82 24.33
C ASN A 186 -9.02 43.17 23.17
N TRP A 187 -9.95 42.29 22.83
CA TRP A 187 -11.05 42.55 21.89
C TRP A 187 -12.32 43.06 22.57
N ALA A 188 -12.32 43.18 23.90
CA ALA A 188 -13.41 43.80 24.64
C ALA A 188 -13.39 45.32 24.49
N ASP A 189 -14.58 45.91 24.28
CA ASP A 189 -14.75 47.37 24.33
C ASP A 189 -14.58 47.93 25.75
N ASN A 190 -14.90 47.12 26.78
CA ASN A 190 -14.77 47.48 28.19
C ASN A 190 -13.88 46.48 28.96
N PRO A 191 -12.66 46.89 29.36
CA PRO A 191 -11.72 46.03 30.09
C PRO A 191 -12.25 45.51 31.43
N GLU A 192 -13.15 46.23 32.11
CA GLU A 192 -13.69 45.83 33.42
C GLU A 192 -14.76 44.73 33.34
N GLN A 193 -15.26 44.42 32.13
CA GLN A 193 -16.27 43.39 31.87
C GLN A 193 -15.75 42.26 30.96
N SER A 194 -14.46 42.26 30.60
CA SER A 194 -13.91 41.30 29.65
C SER A 194 -13.80 39.88 30.22
N LEU A 195 -14.32 38.91 29.48
CA LEU A 195 -14.01 37.49 29.70
C LEU A 195 -12.51 37.23 29.55
N THR A 196 -12.01 36.22 30.25
CA THR A 196 -10.65 35.69 30.04
C THR A 196 -10.52 35.16 28.61
N SER A 197 -9.36 35.37 27.97
CA SER A 197 -9.09 34.84 26.61
C SER A 197 -9.24 33.31 26.58
N PHE A 198 -9.88 32.76 25.55
CA PHE A 198 -10.11 31.31 25.44
C PHE A 198 -10.19 30.82 24.00
N LEU A 199 -10.01 29.51 23.85
CA LEU A 199 -10.27 28.77 22.62
C LEU A 199 -11.50 27.89 22.81
N ALA A 200 -12.25 27.63 21.76
CA ALA A 200 -13.32 26.64 21.78
C ALA A 200 -13.30 25.76 20.53
N LYS A 201 -13.75 24.50 20.70
CA LYS A 201 -13.96 23.54 19.62
C LYS A 201 -15.21 22.71 19.88
N GLY A 202 -15.80 22.23 18.81
CA GLY A 202 -16.95 21.35 18.88
C GLY A 202 -17.67 21.24 17.54
N THR A 203 -18.94 20.90 17.58
CA THR A 203 -19.84 20.86 16.42
C THR A 203 -20.96 21.89 16.54
N LEU A 204 -21.36 22.49 15.42
CA LEU A 204 -22.50 23.40 15.33
C LEU A 204 -23.55 22.87 14.37
N LEU A 205 -24.79 22.72 14.85
CA LEU A 205 -25.94 22.33 14.04
C LEU A 205 -26.76 23.56 13.62
N PRO A 206 -27.06 23.75 12.31
CA PRO A 206 -27.91 24.84 11.86
C PRO A 206 -29.30 24.83 12.51
N ASN A 207 -29.70 25.93 13.15
CA ASN A 207 -31.03 26.13 13.71
C ASN A 207 -31.59 27.52 13.39
N ALA A 208 -32.68 27.56 12.61
CA ALA A 208 -33.34 28.79 12.20
C ALA A 208 -34.04 29.55 13.35
N THR A 209 -34.32 28.91 14.50
CA THR A 209 -34.96 29.63 15.62
C THR A 209 -34.02 30.65 16.25
N LEU A 210 -32.70 30.48 16.13
CA LEU A 210 -31.73 31.39 16.75
C LEU A 210 -31.82 32.82 16.21
N GLU A 211 -32.11 33.01 14.93
CA GLU A 211 -32.27 34.35 14.34
C GLU A 211 -33.46 35.10 14.95
N ALA A 212 -34.57 34.39 15.20
CA ALA A 212 -35.75 34.96 15.84
C ALA A 212 -35.51 35.27 17.33
N GLU A 213 -34.63 34.53 17.98
CA GLU A 213 -34.25 34.70 19.38
C GLU A 213 -33.08 35.69 19.58
N GLY A 214 -32.46 36.16 18.49
CA GLY A 214 -31.39 37.14 18.52
C GLY A 214 -30.01 36.57 18.86
N PHE A 215 -29.76 35.28 18.61
CA PHE A 215 -28.45 34.66 18.80
C PHE A 215 -27.87 34.18 17.47
N ASP A 216 -26.55 34.22 17.37
CA ASP A 216 -25.82 33.64 16.23
C ASP A 216 -25.33 32.23 16.55
N ILE A 217 -24.90 32.01 17.80
CA ILE A 217 -24.45 30.70 18.30
C ILE A 217 -25.04 30.42 19.68
N VAL A 218 -25.44 29.16 19.91
CA VAL A 218 -25.58 28.61 21.27
C VAL A 218 -24.49 27.56 21.47
N MET A 219 -23.66 27.73 22.48
CA MET A 219 -22.49 26.88 22.73
C MET A 219 -22.55 26.28 24.12
N ASP A 220 -22.29 24.97 24.22
CA ASP A 220 -22.08 24.35 25.52
C ASP A 220 -20.69 24.67 26.07
N ARG A 221 -20.62 24.96 27.37
CA ARG A 221 -19.40 25.33 28.09
C ARG A 221 -18.30 24.27 27.97
N SER A 222 -18.65 22.99 27.79
CA SER A 222 -17.70 21.91 27.52
C SER A 222 -16.85 22.13 26.26
N SER A 223 -17.30 22.95 25.31
CA SER A 223 -16.57 23.33 24.09
C SER A 223 -15.32 24.16 24.37
N ILE A 224 -15.27 24.86 25.50
CA ILE A 224 -14.18 25.78 25.86
C ILE A 224 -12.93 24.99 26.32
N LYS A 225 -11.77 25.34 25.75
CA LYS A 225 -10.46 24.72 25.98
C LYS A 225 -9.43 25.78 26.41
N GLY A 226 -8.33 25.34 27.01
CA GLY A 226 -7.26 26.22 27.53
C GLY A 226 -7.52 26.81 28.92
N ILE A 227 -8.74 26.66 29.45
CA ILE A 227 -9.11 27.04 30.80
C ILE A 227 -9.27 25.80 31.70
N LYS A 228 -8.69 25.86 32.90
CA LYS A 228 -8.85 24.81 33.92
C LYS A 228 -10.32 24.64 34.28
N LYS A 229 -10.86 23.42 34.10
CA LYS A 229 -12.29 23.10 34.27
C LYS A 229 -12.90 23.62 35.58
N THR A 230 -12.16 23.58 36.69
CA THR A 230 -12.65 24.02 38.00
C THR A 230 -12.84 25.54 38.12
N LEU A 231 -12.21 26.33 37.25
CA LEU A 231 -12.31 27.79 37.23
C LEU A 231 -13.28 28.28 36.13
N LEU A 232 -13.75 27.38 35.28
CA LEU A 232 -14.55 27.72 34.11
C LEU A 232 -15.88 28.42 34.47
N PRO A 233 -16.66 27.95 35.48
CA PRO A 233 -17.91 28.62 35.86
C PRO A 233 -17.71 30.06 36.36
N ASP A 234 -16.56 30.35 36.98
CA ASP A 234 -16.26 31.68 37.53
C ASP A 234 -15.73 32.63 36.45
N LEU A 235 -14.91 32.12 35.53
CA LEU A 235 -14.28 32.92 34.48
C LEU A 235 -15.16 33.12 33.26
N ILE A 236 -16.02 32.14 32.94
CA ILE A 236 -16.95 32.15 31.82
C ILE A 236 -18.28 31.52 32.29
N PRO A 237 -19.10 32.30 33.03
CA PRO A 237 -20.40 31.83 33.49
C PRO A 237 -21.36 31.54 32.33
N CYS A 238 -22.47 30.86 32.61
CA CYS A 238 -23.54 30.72 31.61
C CYS A 238 -24.25 32.06 31.47
N GLY A 239 -24.64 32.39 30.24
CA GLY A 239 -25.21 33.69 29.95
C GLY A 239 -25.20 34.04 28.48
N GLU A 240 -25.61 35.26 28.21
CA GLU A 240 -25.68 35.85 26.88
C GLU A 240 -24.54 36.84 26.74
N TYR A 241 -23.82 36.73 25.63
CA TYR A 241 -22.61 37.48 25.36
C TYR A 241 -22.69 38.09 23.96
N GLU A 242 -22.24 39.33 23.86
CA GLU A 242 -21.94 39.97 22.58
C GLU A 242 -20.42 40.15 22.52
N PHE A 243 -19.80 39.60 21.49
CA PHE A 243 -18.37 39.67 21.27
C PHE A 243 -18.09 40.70 20.16
N PRO A 244 -17.54 41.89 20.50
CA PRO A 244 -17.28 42.96 19.54
C PRO A 244 -16.37 42.52 18.39
N ARG A 245 -15.41 41.62 18.68
CA ARG A 245 -14.52 40.99 17.71
C ARG A 245 -14.27 39.54 18.12
N SER A 246 -14.32 38.60 17.19
CA SER A 246 -14.07 37.18 17.45
C SER A 246 -13.48 36.50 16.22
N ALA A 247 -12.81 35.37 16.38
CA ALA A 247 -12.36 34.54 15.25
C ALA A 247 -13.12 33.22 15.25
N LEU A 248 -13.74 32.88 14.12
CA LEU A 248 -14.49 31.64 13.93
C LEU A 248 -13.97 30.94 12.67
N GLY A 249 -13.75 29.64 12.77
CA GLY A 249 -13.29 28.79 11.69
C GLY A 249 -14.22 27.60 11.47
N ASN A 250 -14.57 27.33 10.21
CA ASN A 250 -15.24 26.11 9.81
C ASN A 250 -14.21 25.10 9.33
N ARG A 251 -13.90 24.14 10.20
CA ARG A 251 -12.99 23.05 9.88
C ARG A 251 -13.59 22.10 8.86
N GLY A 252 -14.89 21.85 8.93
CA GLY A 252 -15.48 20.82 8.11
C GLY A 252 -16.97 20.60 8.23
N ASN A 253 -17.68 20.71 7.12
CA ASN A 253 -19.09 20.33 7.01
C ASN A 253 -19.23 18.81 7.04
N ALA A 254 -20.17 18.28 7.82
CA ALA A 254 -20.49 16.87 7.92
C ALA A 254 -20.73 16.24 6.54
N LYS A 255 -20.14 15.07 6.30
CA LYS A 255 -20.22 14.32 5.04
C LYS A 255 -20.23 12.83 5.34
N VAL A 256 -20.79 12.09 4.40
CA VAL A 256 -20.66 10.63 4.36
C VAL A 256 -19.32 10.32 3.72
N ILE A 257 -18.53 9.48 4.38
CA ILE A 257 -17.25 9.00 3.88
C ILE A 257 -17.30 7.47 3.83
N ASP A 258 -16.77 6.88 2.76
CA ASP A 258 -16.45 5.46 2.74
C ASP A 258 -15.26 5.21 3.67
N TYR A 259 -15.44 4.33 4.65
CA TYR A 259 -14.41 3.95 5.61
C TYR A 259 -13.93 2.52 5.30
N ASP A 260 -12.64 2.36 5.03
CA ASP A 260 -12.08 1.03 4.74
C ASP A 260 -12.21 0.11 5.97
N ASN A 261 -12.53 -1.17 5.74
CA ASN A 261 -12.49 -2.15 6.82
C ASN A 261 -11.08 -2.26 7.43
N SER A 262 -11.02 -2.74 8.66
CA SER A 262 -9.77 -2.94 9.39
C SER A 262 -9.78 -4.30 10.06
N TRP A 263 -8.59 -4.89 10.21
CA TRP A 263 -8.41 -6.10 11.01
C TRP A 263 -8.97 -5.93 12.44
N GLN A 264 -8.98 -4.70 12.98
CA GLN A 264 -9.54 -4.40 14.31
C GLN A 264 -11.04 -4.70 14.40
N PHE A 265 -11.76 -4.69 13.27
CA PHE A 265 -13.16 -5.11 13.19
C PHE A 265 -13.23 -6.63 13.00
N SER A 266 -12.53 -7.17 12.00
CA SER A 266 -12.68 -8.58 11.60
C SER A 266 -12.19 -9.59 12.65
N ILE A 267 -11.21 -9.24 13.49
CA ILE A 267 -10.59 -10.18 14.46
C ILE A 267 -11.56 -10.71 15.54
N TRP A 268 -12.73 -10.08 15.71
CA TRP A 268 -13.71 -10.42 16.73
C TRP A 268 -14.76 -11.46 16.32
N TYR A 269 -14.75 -11.85 15.05
CA TYR A 269 -15.79 -12.70 14.45
C TYR A 269 -15.26 -14.08 14.11
N SER A 270 -16.17 -15.06 14.01
CA SER A 270 -15.81 -16.42 13.62
C SER A 270 -15.30 -16.49 12.18
N GLU A 271 -14.51 -17.52 11.87
CA GLU A 271 -14.07 -17.73 10.48
C GLU A 271 -15.25 -17.88 9.51
N GLU A 272 -16.32 -18.55 9.96
CA GLU A 272 -17.52 -18.78 9.16
C GLU A 272 -18.26 -17.48 8.82
N ALA A 273 -18.37 -16.55 9.77
CA ALA A 273 -19.00 -15.25 9.51
C ALA A 273 -18.17 -14.42 8.52
N LEU A 274 -16.85 -14.37 8.71
CA LEU A 274 -15.94 -13.66 7.79
C LEU A 274 -15.96 -14.29 6.39
N LYS A 275 -15.99 -15.62 6.31
CA LYS A 275 -16.04 -16.36 5.04
C LYS A 275 -17.30 -16.02 4.24
N LYS A 276 -18.45 -15.93 4.90
CA LYS A 276 -19.73 -15.67 4.21
C LYS A 276 -19.92 -14.21 3.83
N ASP A 277 -19.42 -13.28 4.64
CA ASP A 277 -19.70 -11.86 4.45
C ASP A 277 -18.57 -11.09 3.73
N LEU A 278 -17.31 -11.50 3.86
CA LEU A 278 -16.16 -10.70 3.38
C LEU A 278 -15.33 -11.35 2.25
N VAL A 279 -15.31 -12.70 2.14
CA VAL A 279 -14.43 -13.38 1.17
C VAL A 279 -14.81 -13.08 -0.27
N GLU A 280 -16.08 -13.23 -0.64
CA GLU A 280 -16.51 -13.06 -2.03
C GLU A 280 -16.31 -11.63 -2.56
N PRO A 281 -16.69 -10.55 -1.83
CA PRO A 281 -16.35 -9.19 -2.25
C PRO A 281 -14.84 -8.95 -2.36
N THR A 282 -14.04 -9.55 -1.46
CA THR A 282 -12.58 -9.39 -1.48
C THR A 282 -11.94 -10.14 -2.64
N ARG A 283 -12.42 -11.34 -2.96
CA ARG A 283 -11.94 -12.14 -4.08
C ARG A 283 -12.13 -11.40 -5.41
N LYS A 284 -13.25 -10.72 -5.62
CA LYS A 284 -13.49 -9.93 -6.83
C LYS A 284 -12.47 -8.80 -7.02
N GLU A 285 -12.13 -8.07 -5.96
CA GLU A 285 -11.08 -7.04 -6.05
C GLU A 285 -9.67 -7.66 -6.19
N ALA A 286 -9.43 -8.82 -5.60
CA ALA A 286 -8.19 -9.57 -5.79
C ALA A 286 -8.01 -10.04 -7.26
N GLU A 287 -9.06 -10.60 -7.87
CA GLU A 287 -9.07 -11.00 -9.29
C GLU A 287 -8.83 -9.80 -10.21
N LYS A 288 -9.45 -8.65 -9.92
CA LYS A 288 -9.24 -7.40 -10.64
C LYS A 288 -7.79 -6.92 -10.52
N LEU A 289 -7.20 -6.99 -9.32
CA LEU A 289 -5.80 -6.63 -9.11
C LEU A 289 -4.85 -7.57 -9.88
N ALA A 290 -5.14 -8.87 -9.89
CA ALA A 290 -4.38 -9.86 -10.65
C ALA A 290 -4.41 -9.58 -12.16
N GLN A 291 -5.59 -9.24 -12.70
CA GLN A 291 -5.70 -8.82 -14.10
C GLN A 291 -4.93 -7.53 -14.36
N LEU A 292 -5.09 -6.51 -13.51
CA LEU A 292 -4.49 -5.20 -13.70
C LEU A 292 -2.96 -5.25 -13.77
N GLN A 293 -2.31 -6.06 -12.91
CA GLN A 293 -0.85 -6.16 -12.90
C GLN A 293 -0.25 -6.82 -14.16
N ARG A 294 -1.06 -7.51 -14.98
CA ARG A 294 -0.60 -8.11 -16.24
C ARG A 294 -0.40 -7.07 -17.35
N ASN A 295 -0.99 -5.89 -17.22
CA ASN A 295 -0.83 -4.77 -18.16
C ASN A 295 -0.22 -3.56 -17.43
N PRO A 296 1.11 -3.34 -17.50
CA PRO A 296 1.77 -2.20 -16.85
C PRO A 296 1.20 -0.83 -17.23
N LEU A 297 0.72 -0.65 -18.48
CA LEU A 297 0.10 0.61 -18.91
C LEU A 297 -1.26 0.83 -18.23
N ALA A 298 -2.09 -0.20 -18.17
CA ALA A 298 -3.36 -0.14 -17.46
C ALA A 298 -3.15 0.09 -15.95
N LEU A 299 -2.15 -0.58 -15.37
CA LEU A 299 -1.75 -0.36 -13.98
C LEU A 299 -1.28 1.08 -13.73
N ALA A 300 -0.43 1.63 -14.60
CA ALA A 300 0.05 3.01 -14.49
C ALA A 300 -1.11 4.02 -14.50
N LYS A 301 -2.05 3.86 -15.43
CA LYS A 301 -3.28 4.67 -15.49
C LYS A 301 -4.10 4.52 -14.21
N HIS A 302 -4.29 3.29 -13.73
CA HIS A 302 -5.02 3.03 -12.49
C HIS A 302 -4.36 3.67 -11.26
N ILE A 303 -3.03 3.66 -11.16
CA ILE A 303 -2.29 4.32 -10.07
C ILE A 303 -2.59 5.82 -10.06
N VAL A 304 -2.55 6.48 -11.21
CA VAL A 304 -2.86 7.92 -11.32
C VAL A 304 -4.31 8.19 -10.93
N GLU A 305 -5.26 7.39 -11.42
CA GLU A 305 -6.69 7.54 -11.10
C GLU A 305 -6.99 7.31 -9.62
N GLU A 306 -6.38 6.31 -8.99
CA GLU A 306 -6.54 6.06 -7.55
C GLU A 306 -5.92 7.17 -6.70
N TYR A 307 -4.76 7.69 -7.10
CA TYR A 307 -4.16 8.85 -6.44
C TYR A 307 -5.07 10.07 -6.53
N ASP A 308 -5.67 10.34 -7.68
CA ASP A 308 -6.58 11.48 -7.85
C ASP A 308 -7.85 11.34 -7.02
N LYS A 309 -8.42 10.12 -6.96
CA LYS A 309 -9.52 9.81 -6.03
C LYS A 309 -9.10 9.97 -4.57
N LYS A 310 -7.91 9.50 -4.20
CA LYS A 310 -7.35 9.62 -2.83
C LYS A 310 -7.15 11.08 -2.47
N GLN A 311 -6.58 11.91 -3.35
CA GLN A 311 -6.41 13.34 -3.12
C GLN A 311 -7.74 14.08 -3.02
N GLN A 312 -8.71 13.73 -3.85
CA GLN A 312 -10.06 14.27 -3.73
C GLN A 312 -10.66 13.89 -2.37
N ARG A 313 -10.62 12.61 -1.99
CA ARG A 313 -11.09 12.14 -0.67
C ARG A 313 -10.32 12.78 0.48
N ALA A 314 -9.00 12.94 0.38
CA ALA A 314 -8.17 13.55 1.42
C ALA A 314 -8.48 15.04 1.57
N ARG A 315 -8.71 15.79 0.49
CA ARG A 315 -9.23 17.17 0.58
C ARG A 315 -10.61 17.20 1.21
N GLU A 316 -11.44 16.20 0.93
CA GLU A 316 -12.75 16.06 1.54
C GLU A 316 -12.69 15.62 3.01
N HIS A 317 -11.74 14.77 3.41
CA HIS A 317 -11.55 14.17 4.73
C HIS A 317 -10.70 15.05 5.65
N ALA A 318 -9.72 15.78 5.16
CA ALA A 318 -9.01 16.81 5.91
C ALA A 318 -10.02 17.88 6.34
N ALA A 319 -10.93 18.24 5.43
CA ALA A 319 -12.13 19.02 5.75
C ALA A 319 -13.16 18.30 6.64
N LEU A 320 -12.82 17.19 7.30
CA LEU A 320 -13.69 16.39 8.19
C LEU A 320 -12.94 15.80 9.40
N SER A 321 -11.60 15.77 9.42
CA SER A 321 -10.81 15.07 10.44
C SER A 321 -10.65 15.93 11.69
N VAL A 322 -10.97 15.34 12.84
CA VAL A 322 -11.57 16.04 14.00
C VAL A 322 -10.62 16.30 15.15
N ASP A 323 -9.55 15.55 15.24
CA ASP A 323 -8.43 15.79 16.15
C ASP A 323 -7.16 15.51 15.35
N GLY A 324 -6.01 16.07 15.75
CA GLY A 324 -4.70 15.58 15.31
C GLY A 324 -4.39 14.14 15.77
N SER A 325 -5.43 13.31 15.95
CA SER A 325 -5.41 11.92 16.42
C SER A 325 -6.31 10.99 15.61
N SER A 326 -7.06 11.44 14.59
CA SER A 326 -7.67 10.51 13.63
C SER A 326 -6.64 10.19 12.57
N SER A 327 -5.99 9.03 12.68
CA SER A 327 -5.40 8.30 11.57
C SER A 327 -4.81 9.17 10.43
N GLU A 328 -3.98 10.15 10.79
CA GLU A 328 -2.60 9.96 10.37
C GLU A 328 -2.24 8.60 11.00
N GLU A 329 -2.58 7.51 10.29
CA GLU A 329 -1.66 6.39 10.24
C GLU A 329 -0.28 7.04 10.07
N ASN A 330 0.77 6.37 10.52
CA ASN A 330 2.11 6.66 10.00
C ASN A 330 2.08 6.46 8.47
N THR A 331 1.39 7.33 7.74
CA THR A 331 1.47 7.62 6.34
C THR A 331 2.79 8.33 6.35
N ASP A 332 3.81 7.49 6.24
CA ASP A 332 5.17 7.93 6.19
C ASP A 332 5.18 9.06 5.14
N LYS A 333 5.45 10.30 5.57
CA LYS A 333 5.46 11.45 4.65
C LYS A 333 6.38 11.16 3.45
N ASN A 334 7.39 10.31 3.67
CA ASN A 334 8.25 9.77 2.63
C ASN A 334 7.47 8.91 1.62
N GLN A 335 6.56 8.03 2.07
CA GLN A 335 5.71 7.21 1.20
C GLN A 335 4.73 8.07 0.37
N GLU A 336 4.12 9.11 0.94
CA GLU A 336 3.26 10.02 0.17
C GLU A 336 4.05 10.83 -0.88
N GLN A 337 5.25 11.31 -0.52
CA GLN A 337 6.13 11.98 -1.47
C GLN A 337 6.61 11.03 -2.58
N GLN A 338 6.93 9.78 -2.26
CA GLN A 338 7.29 8.75 -3.23
C GLN A 338 6.12 8.45 -4.18
N GLU A 339 4.90 8.29 -3.65
CA GLU A 339 3.68 8.08 -4.42
C GLU A 339 3.41 9.28 -5.35
N LEU A 340 3.53 10.52 -4.85
CA LEU A 340 3.39 11.74 -5.65
C LEU A 340 4.41 11.80 -6.80
N ARG A 341 5.68 11.47 -6.52
CA ARG A 341 6.74 11.43 -7.56
C ARG A 341 6.41 10.41 -8.65
N LEU A 342 6.00 9.19 -8.27
CA LEU A 342 5.60 8.17 -9.23
C LEU A 342 4.41 8.65 -10.08
N VAL A 343 3.34 9.14 -9.45
CA VAL A 343 2.14 9.62 -10.14
C VAL A 343 2.47 10.78 -11.09
N THR A 344 3.35 11.69 -10.68
CA THR A 344 3.79 12.81 -11.52
C THR A 344 4.54 12.31 -12.75
N LEU A 345 5.44 11.34 -12.63
CA LEU A 345 6.10 10.71 -13.78
C LEU A 345 5.08 10.04 -14.70
N LEU A 346 4.24 9.15 -14.17
CA LEU A 346 3.26 8.37 -14.95
C LEU A 346 2.27 9.28 -15.69
N ARG A 347 1.86 10.39 -15.08
CA ARG A 347 0.97 11.38 -15.70
C ARG A 347 1.62 12.10 -16.89
N ASN A 348 2.92 12.34 -16.82
CA ASN A 348 3.65 13.09 -17.85
C ASN A 348 4.31 12.19 -18.89
N ASP A 349 4.42 10.89 -18.65
CA ASP A 349 4.92 9.89 -19.59
C ASP A 349 3.86 9.50 -20.65
N LYS A 350 3.55 10.45 -21.55
CA LYS A 350 2.48 10.35 -22.55
C LYS A 350 2.59 9.15 -23.48
N PHE A 351 3.80 8.65 -23.71
CA PHE A 351 4.06 7.53 -24.62
C PHE A 351 4.49 6.24 -23.88
N GLY A 352 4.46 6.23 -22.55
CA GLY A 352 4.88 5.08 -21.74
C GLY A 352 6.37 4.74 -21.87
N LEU A 353 7.24 5.73 -22.11
CA LEU A 353 8.67 5.54 -22.34
C LEU A 353 9.44 5.07 -21.10
N LEU A 354 8.93 5.36 -19.91
CA LEU A 354 9.58 5.08 -18.63
C LEU A 354 8.93 3.93 -17.85
N ILE A 355 7.82 3.35 -18.31
CA ILE A 355 7.10 2.31 -17.54
C ILE A 355 7.96 1.09 -17.21
N ASP A 356 8.90 0.76 -18.09
CA ASP A 356 9.85 -0.35 -17.91
C ASP A 356 11.20 0.13 -17.34
N SER A 357 11.32 1.38 -16.89
CA SER A 357 12.56 1.83 -16.24
C SER A 357 12.71 1.11 -14.90
N PRO A 358 13.94 0.76 -14.47
CA PRO A 358 14.12 0.07 -13.20
C PRO A 358 13.50 0.80 -12.00
N PHE A 359 13.48 2.14 -12.03
CA PHE A 359 12.86 2.96 -10.99
C PHE A 359 11.34 2.86 -11.00
N VAL A 360 10.70 3.07 -12.16
CA VAL A 360 9.24 3.08 -12.28
C VAL A 360 8.66 1.68 -12.11
N ALA A 361 9.26 0.68 -12.75
CA ALA A 361 8.82 -0.71 -12.65
C ALA A 361 8.88 -1.24 -11.21
N ASP A 362 9.94 -0.92 -10.46
CA ASP A 362 10.03 -1.31 -9.03
C ASP A 362 8.99 -0.58 -8.17
N ALA A 363 8.78 0.71 -8.41
CA ALA A 363 7.75 1.47 -7.70
C ALA A 363 6.33 0.92 -7.98
N MET A 364 6.05 0.50 -9.22
CA MET A 364 4.79 -0.15 -9.58
C MET A 364 4.66 -1.55 -8.95
N ARG A 365 5.73 -2.35 -8.91
CA ARG A 365 5.74 -3.64 -8.19
C ARG A 365 5.48 -3.45 -6.69
N GLN A 366 6.10 -2.44 -6.07
CA GLN A 366 5.85 -2.10 -4.68
C GLN A 366 4.41 -1.63 -4.45
N TYR A 367 3.84 -0.82 -5.35
CA TYR A 367 2.43 -0.43 -5.30
C TYR A 367 1.51 -1.65 -5.31
N VAL A 368 1.73 -2.58 -6.24
CA VAL A 368 0.92 -3.81 -6.35
C VAL A 368 1.06 -4.69 -5.10
N ALA A 369 2.28 -4.91 -4.61
CA ALA A 369 2.52 -5.68 -3.39
C ALA A 369 1.83 -5.05 -2.16
N ASN A 370 1.86 -3.73 -2.04
CA ASN A 370 1.15 -3.01 -0.97
C ASN A 370 -0.37 -3.18 -1.08
N ARG A 371 -0.93 -3.14 -2.30
CA ARG A 371 -2.37 -3.38 -2.52
C ARG A 371 -2.79 -4.80 -2.19
N TRP A 372 -1.99 -5.80 -2.54
CA TRP A 372 -2.20 -7.19 -2.12
C TRP A 372 -2.16 -7.33 -0.59
N CYS A 373 -1.19 -6.67 0.05
CA CYS A 373 -1.07 -6.64 1.51
C CYS A 373 -2.30 -5.99 2.17
N ASP A 374 -2.74 -4.83 1.67
CA ASP A 374 -3.93 -4.15 2.18
C ASP A 374 -5.18 -5.02 2.03
N LEU A 375 -5.41 -5.65 0.87
CA LEU A 375 -6.55 -6.56 0.67
C LEU A 375 -6.49 -7.75 1.64
N ALA A 376 -5.31 -8.32 1.88
CA ALA A 376 -5.13 -9.43 2.80
C ALA A 376 -5.44 -9.07 4.26
N ILE A 377 -5.08 -7.85 4.68
CA ILE A 377 -5.24 -7.39 6.07
C ILE A 377 -6.66 -6.84 6.32
N LYS A 378 -7.19 -6.08 5.37
CA LYS A 378 -8.41 -5.26 5.52
C LYS A 378 -9.62 -5.88 4.81
N GLY A 379 -9.42 -6.66 3.76
CA GLY A 379 -10.48 -7.05 2.84
C GLY A 379 -10.99 -5.87 1.99
N ALA A 380 -11.96 -6.13 1.11
CA ALA A 380 -12.51 -5.12 0.20
C ALA A 380 -13.78 -4.41 0.73
N PHE A 381 -14.31 -4.82 1.88
CA PHE A 381 -15.54 -4.22 2.42
C PHE A 381 -15.30 -2.78 2.89
N LYS A 382 -16.25 -1.90 2.57
CA LYS A 382 -16.25 -0.50 2.99
C LYS A 382 -17.50 -0.20 3.79
N PHE A 383 -17.29 0.44 4.94
CA PHE A 383 -18.37 0.97 5.75
C PHE A 383 -18.77 2.36 5.26
N SER A 384 -19.99 2.78 5.60
CA SER A 384 -20.38 4.18 5.54
C SER A 384 -20.01 4.86 6.86
N SER A 385 -20.01 6.19 6.89
CA SER A 385 -19.77 6.94 8.11
C SER A 385 -20.57 8.23 8.18
N GLY A 386 -20.62 8.84 9.36
CA GLY A 386 -21.08 10.19 9.53
C GLY A 386 -20.69 10.79 10.88
N MET A 387 -20.75 12.11 10.95
CA MET A 387 -20.44 12.87 12.16
C MET A 387 -21.45 12.53 13.25
N ALA A 388 -20.96 12.09 14.41
CA ALA A 388 -21.74 11.83 15.59
C ALA A 388 -22.50 13.09 16.00
N MET A 389 -23.80 12.96 16.24
CA MET A 389 -24.65 14.05 16.74
C MET A 389 -25.51 13.57 17.91
N PRO A 390 -25.66 14.36 18.97
CA PRO A 390 -26.48 13.96 20.11
C PRO A 390 -27.96 14.10 19.75
N SER A 391 -28.76 13.13 20.16
CA SER A 391 -30.22 13.24 20.13
C SER A 391 -30.83 12.51 21.31
N THR A 392 -31.28 13.28 22.31
CA THR A 392 -32.01 12.77 23.48
C THR A 392 -33.43 12.29 23.15
N ASP A 393 -33.96 12.70 21.99
CA ASP A 393 -35.25 12.24 21.48
C ASP A 393 -35.21 10.78 21.00
N LEU A 394 -34.02 10.20 20.78
CA LEU A 394 -33.87 8.79 20.41
C LEU A 394 -33.88 7.90 21.64
N GLU A 395 -34.61 6.78 21.56
CA GLU A 395 -34.58 5.75 22.60
C GLU A 395 -33.22 5.03 22.59
N ARG A 396 -32.79 4.55 23.76
CA ARG A 396 -31.60 3.69 23.88
C ARG A 396 -31.71 2.51 22.91
N GLY A 397 -30.63 2.20 22.18
CA GLY A 397 -30.60 1.15 21.18
C GLY A 397 -31.25 1.48 19.83
N THR A 398 -31.70 2.72 19.65
CA THR A 398 -32.09 3.27 18.34
C THR A 398 -31.07 4.32 17.87
N ILE A 399 -31.00 4.50 16.56
CA ILE A 399 -30.09 5.45 15.91
C ILE A 399 -30.80 6.07 14.70
N CYS A 400 -30.41 7.28 14.27
CA CYS A 400 -30.88 7.85 13.02
C CYS A 400 -29.69 8.17 12.11
N VAL A 401 -29.61 7.43 11.01
CA VAL A 401 -28.60 7.56 9.96
C VAL A 401 -29.30 7.93 8.66
N PRO A 402 -29.45 9.23 8.33
CA PRO A 402 -30.32 9.66 7.24
C PRO A 402 -29.95 9.15 5.85
N HIS A 403 -28.68 8.80 5.64
CA HIS A 403 -28.16 8.33 4.36
C HIS A 403 -28.25 6.81 4.19
N LEU A 404 -28.71 6.07 5.21
CA LEU A 404 -28.93 4.63 5.16
C LEU A 404 -30.42 4.30 5.33
N PRO A 405 -30.91 3.19 4.75
CA PRO A 405 -32.30 2.76 4.94
C PRO A 405 -32.58 2.40 6.41
N GLU A 406 -33.85 2.48 6.81
CA GLU A 406 -34.31 1.96 8.11
C GLU A 406 -34.03 0.46 8.25
N GLY A 407 -33.93 0.00 9.49
CA GLY A 407 -33.65 -1.39 9.86
C GLY A 407 -32.35 -1.54 10.66
N ASP A 408 -31.94 -2.78 10.88
CA ASP A 408 -30.77 -3.06 11.72
C ASP A 408 -29.47 -2.59 11.04
N ILE A 409 -28.63 -1.92 11.82
CA ILE A 409 -27.28 -1.51 11.42
C ILE A 409 -26.25 -1.95 12.46
N ILE A 410 -25.03 -2.21 12.02
CA ILE A 410 -23.84 -2.35 12.86
C ILE A 410 -23.16 -0.98 12.93
N THR A 411 -22.75 -0.56 14.11
CA THR A 411 -21.99 0.69 14.32
C THR A 411 -20.81 0.51 15.26
N THR A 412 -19.74 1.26 15.01
CA THR A 412 -18.54 1.33 15.85
C THR A 412 -17.78 2.64 15.64
N ARG A 413 -16.69 2.82 16.38
CA ARG A 413 -15.72 3.92 16.24
C ARG A 413 -14.31 3.34 16.33
N PHE A 414 -13.40 3.81 15.49
CA PHE A 414 -11.99 3.44 15.55
C PHE A 414 -11.19 4.41 16.44
N PRO A 415 -10.16 3.93 17.16
CA PRO A 415 -9.75 2.52 17.30
C PRO A 415 -10.77 1.69 18.11
N ILE A 416 -10.91 0.41 17.77
CA ILE A 416 -11.84 -0.51 18.46
C ILE A 416 -11.13 -1.08 19.68
N VAL A 417 -11.61 -0.75 20.88
CA VAL A 417 -11.01 -1.25 22.13
C VAL A 417 -11.28 -2.74 22.29
N SER A 418 -12.52 -3.17 22.09
CA SER A 418 -12.94 -4.58 22.14
C SER A 418 -14.18 -4.82 21.28
N SER A 419 -14.59 -6.08 21.13
CA SER A 419 -15.86 -6.40 20.44
C SER A 419 -17.10 -5.78 21.08
N ASP A 420 -17.06 -5.40 22.36
CA ASP A 420 -18.17 -4.69 23.03
C ASP A 420 -18.40 -3.28 22.49
N ASN A 421 -17.43 -2.73 21.72
CA ASN A 421 -17.55 -1.44 21.06
C ASN A 421 -18.17 -1.51 19.66
N ILE A 422 -18.52 -2.71 19.22
CA ILE A 422 -19.23 -2.97 17.98
C ILE A 422 -20.65 -3.39 18.36
N ARG A 423 -21.65 -2.60 17.97
CA ARG A 423 -23.03 -2.79 18.41
C ARG A 423 -24.02 -2.73 17.27
N ARG A 424 -25.09 -3.49 17.40
CA ARG A 424 -26.29 -3.37 16.56
C ARG A 424 -27.27 -2.38 17.15
N TYR A 425 -27.84 -1.56 16.28
CA TYR A 425 -28.92 -0.62 16.57
C TYR A 425 -30.02 -0.77 15.53
N THR A 426 -31.22 -0.33 15.89
CA THR A 426 -32.29 -0.14 14.90
C THR A 426 -32.21 1.28 14.34
N ASN A 427 -31.93 1.42 13.04
CA ASN A 427 -31.98 2.70 12.34
C ASN A 427 -33.44 3.10 12.12
N VAL A 428 -33.81 4.25 12.68
CA VAL A 428 -35.16 4.84 12.58
C VAL A 428 -35.06 6.22 11.94
N HIS A 429 -36.03 6.57 11.11
CA HIS A 429 -36.08 7.86 10.41
C HIS A 429 -37.08 8.79 11.09
N LYS A 430 -36.56 9.83 11.77
CA LYS A 430 -37.39 10.88 12.36
C LYS A 430 -37.37 12.13 11.46
N PRO A 431 -38.52 12.71 11.05
CA PRO A 431 -38.56 13.82 10.09
C PRO A 431 -37.66 15.01 10.45
N GLU A 432 -37.56 15.34 11.74
CA GLU A 432 -36.75 16.44 12.27
C GLU A 432 -35.24 16.20 12.18
N LEU A 433 -34.80 14.93 12.11
CA LEU A 433 -33.40 14.52 11.98
C LEU A 433 -33.02 14.24 10.52
N MET A 434 -33.96 13.70 9.74
CA MET A 434 -33.77 13.33 8.33
C MET A 434 -33.43 14.50 7.41
N LYS A 435 -33.73 15.73 7.84
CA LYS A 435 -33.35 16.93 7.09
C LYS A 435 -31.83 17.13 7.01
N TYR A 436 -31.05 16.57 7.94
CA TYR A 436 -29.60 16.73 7.99
C TYR A 436 -28.85 15.62 7.24
N LYS A 437 -27.68 15.94 6.69
CA LYS A 437 -26.87 15.03 5.87
C LYS A 437 -25.48 14.81 6.45
N GLY A 438 -24.90 13.63 6.20
CA GLY A 438 -23.52 13.31 6.63
C GLY A 438 -23.36 13.07 8.12
N VAL A 439 -24.44 12.71 8.81
CA VAL A 439 -24.51 12.62 10.28
C VAL A 439 -25.01 11.25 10.73
N VAL A 440 -24.70 10.94 11.98
CA VAL A 440 -25.22 9.80 12.74
C VAL A 440 -25.76 10.34 14.06
N PHE A 441 -27.08 10.45 14.18
CA PHE A 441 -27.71 10.86 15.44
C PHE A 441 -27.86 9.66 16.36
N MET A 442 -27.42 9.80 17.61
CA MET A 442 -27.54 8.74 18.60
C MET A 442 -27.74 9.29 20.01
N GLN A 443 -28.17 8.41 20.92
CA GLN A 443 -28.33 8.74 22.32
C GLN A 443 -26.95 8.99 22.96
N PRO A 444 -26.70 10.13 23.63
CA PRO A 444 -25.40 10.45 24.24
C PRO A 444 -24.80 9.37 25.16
N LYS A 445 -25.63 8.72 25.97
CA LYS A 445 -25.22 7.60 26.84
C LYS A 445 -24.80 6.37 26.04
N ASP A 446 -25.45 6.06 24.93
CA ASP A 446 -25.04 4.93 24.09
C ASP A 446 -23.70 5.23 23.39
N ALA A 447 -23.50 6.48 22.95
CA ALA A 447 -22.23 6.95 22.39
C ALA A 447 -21.07 6.80 23.40
N GLU A 448 -21.28 7.27 24.63
CA GLU A 448 -20.31 7.17 25.73
C GLU A 448 -20.07 5.70 26.15
N GLU A 449 -21.14 4.96 26.44
CA GLU A 449 -21.12 3.63 27.06
C GLU A 449 -20.56 2.54 26.14
N TYR A 450 -20.87 2.61 24.84
CA TYR A 450 -20.50 1.57 23.87
C TYR A 450 -19.42 2.02 22.89
N HIS A 451 -19.29 3.31 22.58
CA HIS A 451 -18.35 3.74 21.53
C HIS A 451 -17.25 4.67 22.04
N GLN A 452 -17.29 5.02 23.33
CA GLN A 452 -16.40 6.01 23.95
C GLN A 452 -16.36 7.33 23.16
N ALA A 453 -17.44 7.63 22.44
CA ALA A 453 -17.55 8.74 21.51
C ALA A 453 -18.09 9.99 22.21
N ASP A 454 -17.64 11.16 21.75
CA ASP A 454 -18.20 12.46 22.10
C ASP A 454 -18.76 13.16 20.85
N PHE A 455 -19.15 14.43 20.97
CA PHE A 455 -19.75 15.20 19.87
C PHE A 455 -18.89 16.40 19.46
N ASP A 456 -17.57 16.33 19.69
CA ASP A 456 -16.62 17.35 19.25
C ASP A 456 -16.24 17.22 17.76
N GLY A 457 -16.77 16.18 17.11
CA GLY A 457 -16.77 15.91 15.67
C GLY A 457 -16.52 14.44 15.30
N ASP A 458 -16.50 13.54 16.28
CA ASP A 458 -16.29 12.09 16.08
C ASP A 458 -17.06 11.52 14.89
N GLN A 459 -16.43 10.58 14.18
CA GLN A 459 -17.05 9.86 13.07
C GLN A 459 -17.47 8.47 13.52
N MET A 460 -18.76 8.20 13.38
CA MET A 460 -19.32 6.86 13.60
C MET A 460 -19.27 6.08 12.30
N VAL A 461 -18.75 4.86 12.37
CA VAL A 461 -18.68 3.93 11.24
C VAL A 461 -19.88 3.02 11.29
N VAL A 462 -20.63 2.94 10.20
CA VAL A 462 -21.95 2.29 10.12
C VAL A 462 -22.07 1.40 8.88
N ALA A 463 -22.72 0.25 9.03
CA ALA A 463 -23.12 -0.62 7.92
C ALA A 463 -24.51 -1.21 8.16
N PRO A 464 -25.40 -1.26 7.15
CA PRO A 464 -26.63 -2.03 7.24
C PRO A 464 -26.33 -3.50 7.55
N SER A 465 -26.96 -4.07 8.58
CA SER A 465 -26.74 -5.47 9.00
C SER A 465 -27.02 -6.47 7.88
N LYS A 466 -27.90 -6.13 6.92
CA LYS A 466 -28.16 -6.94 5.73
C LYS A 466 -26.97 -7.11 4.78
N MET A 467 -25.97 -6.23 4.86
CA MET A 467 -24.73 -6.33 4.07
C MET A 467 -23.72 -7.27 4.72
N LEU A 468 -23.84 -7.50 6.02
CA LEU A 468 -22.97 -8.35 6.83
C LEU A 468 -23.82 -9.26 7.74
N PRO A 469 -24.72 -10.10 7.19
CA PRO A 469 -25.74 -10.78 7.98
C PRO A 469 -25.18 -11.78 9.00
N HIS A 470 -24.07 -12.44 8.72
CA HIS A 470 -23.48 -13.43 9.63
C HIS A 470 -22.68 -12.76 10.73
N ILE A 471 -21.91 -11.73 10.40
CA ILE A 471 -21.24 -10.86 11.36
C ILE A 471 -22.26 -10.14 12.25
N ALA A 472 -23.38 -9.68 11.67
CA ALA A 472 -24.48 -9.08 12.42
C ALA A 472 -25.09 -10.07 13.43
N ALA A 473 -25.24 -11.35 13.06
CA ALA A 473 -25.76 -12.37 13.97
C ALA A 473 -24.86 -12.58 15.20
N GLU A 474 -23.55 -12.42 15.05
CA GLU A 474 -22.56 -12.49 16.12
C GLU A 474 -22.35 -11.16 16.87
N THR A 475 -22.91 -10.05 16.39
CA THR A 475 -22.74 -8.73 17.00
C THR A 475 -23.79 -8.47 18.07
N LEU A 476 -23.36 -8.00 19.25
CA LEU A 476 -24.28 -7.66 20.33
C LEU A 476 -25.16 -6.46 19.96
N ARG A 477 -26.42 -6.47 20.38
CA ARG A 477 -27.29 -5.29 20.32
C ARG A 477 -26.94 -4.32 21.44
N ALA A 478 -27.18 -3.03 21.20
CA ALA A 478 -27.10 -2.02 22.26
C ALA A 478 -28.06 -2.40 23.42
N GLY A 479 -27.57 -2.29 24.66
CA GLY A 479 -28.27 -2.75 25.86
C GLY A 479 -28.02 -4.21 26.26
N GLU A 480 -27.44 -5.05 25.39
CA GLU A 480 -27.06 -6.41 25.77
C GLU A 480 -25.80 -6.44 26.66
N PRO A 481 -25.71 -7.40 27.60
CA PRO A 481 -24.56 -7.51 28.51
C PRO A 481 -23.22 -7.60 27.78
N ARG A 482 -22.21 -6.95 28.37
CA ARG A 482 -20.83 -6.94 27.85
C ARG A 482 -20.17 -8.31 27.94
N ARG A 483 -19.27 -8.60 26.99
CA ARG A 483 -18.40 -9.80 27.00
C ARG A 483 -17.16 -9.60 27.88
N TYR A 484 -16.68 -8.37 27.95
CA TYR A 484 -15.47 -7.98 28.66
C TYR A 484 -15.77 -7.03 29.83
N ALA A 485 -14.73 -6.75 30.61
CA ALA A 485 -14.83 -5.77 31.69
C ALA A 485 -15.08 -4.38 31.10
N GLU A 486 -15.87 -3.57 31.82
CA GLU A 486 -16.13 -2.19 31.41
C GLU A 486 -14.84 -1.36 31.40
N VAL A 487 -14.57 -0.72 30.26
CA VAL A 487 -13.48 0.24 30.11
C VAL A 487 -14.05 1.65 30.23
N LYS A 488 -13.75 2.31 31.35
CA LYS A 488 -14.20 3.69 31.62
C LYS A 488 -13.17 4.70 31.13
N GLN A 489 -13.64 5.83 30.63
CA GLN A 489 -12.77 6.99 30.37
C GLN A 489 -12.12 7.45 31.67
N ARG A 490 -10.81 7.76 31.63
CA ARG A 490 -10.05 8.18 32.81
C ARG A 490 -9.98 9.70 32.91
N PRO A 491 -9.92 10.27 34.12
CA PRO A 491 -9.73 11.71 34.29
C PRO A 491 -8.42 12.19 33.66
N LYS A 492 -8.46 13.31 32.93
CA LYS A 492 -7.28 13.91 32.30
C LYS A 492 -6.36 14.49 33.37
N VAL A 493 -5.14 13.96 33.48
CA VAL A 493 -4.12 14.40 34.44
C VAL A 493 -3.26 15.51 33.83
N PRO A 494 -3.18 16.71 34.44
CA PRO A 494 -2.28 17.77 33.98
C PRO A 494 -0.81 17.36 34.08
N TYR A 495 0.02 17.73 33.11
CA TYR A 495 1.47 17.48 33.16
C TYR A 495 2.12 18.23 34.32
N THR A 496 1.58 19.40 34.65
CA THR A 496 2.05 20.20 35.78
C THR A 496 1.80 19.56 37.14
N ALA A 497 0.89 18.59 37.23
CA ALA A 497 0.54 17.90 38.48
C ALA A 497 1.35 16.62 38.72
N VAL A 498 2.06 16.10 37.73
CA VAL A 498 2.80 14.84 37.84
C VAL A 498 4.11 15.04 38.61
N LYS A 499 4.37 14.14 39.56
CA LYS A 499 5.60 14.10 40.36
C LYS A 499 6.50 12.94 39.95
N ASP A 500 7.81 13.10 40.10
CA ASP A 500 8.80 12.05 39.90
C ASP A 500 8.96 11.16 41.16
N LYS A 501 9.88 10.19 41.10
CA LYS A 501 10.15 9.25 42.21
C LYS A 501 10.65 9.94 43.49
N ASN A 502 11.19 11.16 43.37
CA ASN A 502 11.68 11.96 44.48
C ASN A 502 10.61 12.93 45.03
N GLY A 503 9.41 12.94 44.44
CA GLY A 503 8.32 13.83 44.81
C GLY A 503 8.43 15.25 44.21
N GLU A 504 9.40 15.50 43.33
CA GLU A 504 9.52 16.76 42.59
C GLU A 504 8.61 16.78 41.36
N GLN A 505 8.31 17.95 40.81
CA GLN A 505 7.53 18.05 39.57
C GLN A 505 8.30 17.40 38.40
N LYS A 506 7.69 16.37 37.76
CA LYS A 506 8.30 15.58 36.68
C LYS A 506 8.56 16.44 35.44
N TYR A 507 7.59 17.28 35.06
CA TYR A 507 7.68 18.14 33.88
C TYR A 507 7.81 19.61 34.30
N LYS A 508 9.05 20.12 34.23
CA LYS A 508 9.40 21.47 34.74
C LYS A 508 9.25 22.57 33.68
N THR A 509 9.23 22.22 32.39
CA THR A 509 9.25 23.18 31.28
C THR A 509 8.25 22.80 30.19
N LEU A 510 7.82 23.79 29.40
CA LEU A 510 6.94 23.55 28.25
C LEU A 510 7.59 22.61 27.24
N SER A 511 8.91 22.70 27.03
CA SER A 511 9.67 21.79 26.17
C SER A 511 9.59 20.33 26.64
N SER A 512 9.70 20.08 27.96
CA SER A 512 9.53 18.72 28.52
C SER A 512 8.12 18.18 28.37
N ILE A 513 7.11 19.06 28.43
CA ILE A 513 5.70 18.70 28.25
C ILE A 513 5.44 18.37 26.79
N ALA A 514 5.90 19.23 25.86
CA ALA A 514 5.71 19.03 24.44
C ALA A 514 6.31 17.71 23.96
N ALA A 515 7.56 17.41 24.35
CA ALA A 515 8.22 16.15 24.03
C ALA A 515 7.50 14.93 24.61
N ALA A 516 6.94 15.03 25.83
CA ALA A 516 6.17 13.94 26.42
C ALA A 516 4.78 13.76 25.77
N SER A 517 4.13 14.87 25.40
CA SER A 517 2.82 14.89 24.75
C SER A 517 2.83 14.44 23.30
N SER A 518 4.01 14.33 22.66
CA SER A 518 4.17 13.80 21.31
C SER A 518 4.43 12.28 21.28
N GLN A 519 4.72 11.66 22.43
CA GLN A 519 4.95 10.21 22.53
C GLN A 519 3.62 9.45 22.63
N ASN A 520 3.32 8.60 21.65
CA ASN A 520 2.12 7.76 21.64
C ASN A 520 2.47 6.27 21.59
N LYS A 521 1.72 5.43 22.31
CA LYS A 521 1.81 3.96 22.22
C LYS A 521 0.52 3.31 21.73
N ILE A 522 -0.40 4.08 21.15
CA ILE A 522 -1.70 3.60 20.67
C ILE A 522 -1.51 2.40 19.73
N GLY A 523 -0.67 2.56 18.71
CA GLY A 523 -0.41 1.50 17.73
C GLY A 523 0.23 0.25 18.35
N LEU A 524 1.12 0.43 19.33
CA LEU A 524 1.76 -0.68 20.05
C LEU A 524 0.75 -1.45 20.90
N VAL A 525 -0.09 -0.77 21.67
CA VAL A 525 -1.13 -1.41 22.50
C VAL A 525 -2.18 -2.09 21.62
N ALA A 526 -2.65 -1.41 20.55
CA ALA A 526 -3.63 -1.99 19.63
C ALA A 526 -3.10 -3.25 18.93
N THR A 527 -1.87 -3.22 18.40
CA THR A 527 -1.26 -4.43 17.79
C THR A 527 -1.01 -5.54 18.81
N THR A 528 -0.71 -5.18 20.07
CA THR A 528 -0.61 -6.16 21.17
C THR A 528 -1.96 -6.81 21.48
N ILE A 529 -3.05 -6.05 21.48
CA ILE A 529 -4.42 -6.59 21.58
C ILE A 529 -4.67 -7.58 20.43
N GLY A 530 -4.31 -7.20 19.20
CA GLY A 530 -4.45 -8.07 18.03
C GLY A 530 -3.67 -9.39 18.18
N ARG A 531 -2.41 -9.33 18.62
CA ARG A 531 -1.57 -10.52 18.89
C ARG A 531 -2.16 -11.42 19.97
N VAL A 532 -2.58 -10.85 21.10
CA VAL A 532 -3.17 -11.64 22.19
C VAL A 532 -4.50 -12.25 21.77
N GLN A 533 -5.38 -11.49 21.10
CA GLN A 533 -6.68 -12.00 20.66
C GLN A 533 -6.54 -13.12 19.62
N SER A 534 -5.60 -12.98 18.68
CA SER A 534 -5.31 -13.99 17.65
C SER A 534 -4.46 -15.16 18.14
N SER A 535 -4.01 -15.17 19.39
CA SER A 535 -3.26 -16.31 19.91
C SER A 535 -4.14 -17.57 20.04
N VAL A 536 -3.53 -18.72 19.80
CA VAL A 536 -4.16 -20.04 19.92
C VAL A 536 -3.50 -20.85 21.05
N PRO A 537 -4.24 -21.75 21.73
CA PRO A 537 -3.65 -22.61 22.75
C PRO A 537 -2.64 -23.58 22.12
N ASN A 538 -1.64 -23.98 22.89
CA ASN A 538 -0.76 -25.09 22.53
C ASN A 538 -1.54 -26.42 22.56
N GLU A 539 -1.07 -27.45 21.84
CA GLU A 539 -1.76 -28.75 21.69
C GLU A 539 -2.16 -29.38 23.04
N ASP A 540 -1.32 -29.25 24.07
CA ASP A 540 -1.53 -29.82 25.40
C ASP A 540 -2.22 -28.87 26.41
N GLU A 541 -2.53 -27.63 26.03
CA GLU A 541 -3.14 -26.67 26.96
C GLU A 541 -4.67 -26.81 27.03
N ASN A 542 -5.23 -26.73 28.24
CA ASN A 542 -6.67 -26.72 28.42
C ASN A 542 -7.30 -25.45 27.78
N PRO A 543 -8.17 -25.59 26.76
CA PRO A 543 -8.69 -24.44 26.02
C PRO A 543 -9.49 -23.45 26.88
N ARG A 544 -10.22 -23.95 27.89
CA ARG A 544 -11.00 -23.07 28.80
C ARG A 544 -10.09 -22.25 29.71
N LEU A 545 -8.99 -22.85 30.17
CA LEU A 545 -8.02 -22.14 31.00
C LEU A 545 -7.25 -21.11 30.18
N PHE A 546 -6.85 -21.47 28.96
CA PHE A 546 -6.25 -20.56 27.99
C PHE A 546 -7.13 -19.34 27.75
N GLU A 547 -8.40 -19.54 27.36
CA GLU A 547 -9.35 -18.44 27.11
C GLU A 547 -9.55 -17.53 28.33
N ARG A 548 -9.58 -18.11 29.54
CA ARG A 548 -9.68 -17.33 30.79
C ARG A 548 -8.44 -16.47 31.01
N LYS A 549 -7.23 -17.00 30.78
CA LYS A 549 -5.98 -16.22 30.91
C LYS A 549 -5.90 -15.14 29.81
N LYS A 550 -6.24 -15.49 28.57
CA LYS A 550 -6.30 -14.58 27.42
C LYS A 550 -7.23 -13.40 27.71
N THR A 551 -8.45 -13.68 28.17
CA THR A 551 -9.45 -12.66 28.55
C THR A 551 -8.94 -11.77 29.67
N LYS A 552 -8.24 -12.32 30.68
CA LYS A 552 -7.65 -11.52 31.76
C LYS A 552 -6.58 -10.56 31.24
N LEU A 553 -5.72 -11.01 30.33
CA LEU A 553 -4.70 -10.18 29.70
C LEU A 553 -5.31 -9.11 28.79
N LEU A 554 -6.30 -9.48 27.97
CA LEU A 554 -7.04 -8.55 27.12
C LEU A 554 -7.72 -7.44 27.93
N ASN A 555 -8.40 -7.76 29.03
CA ASN A 555 -9.00 -6.75 29.90
C ASN A 555 -7.97 -5.73 30.42
N ARG A 556 -6.74 -6.16 30.76
CA ARG A 556 -5.64 -5.25 31.14
C ARG A 556 -5.24 -4.35 29.96
N LEU A 557 -5.10 -4.93 28.77
CA LEU A 557 -4.73 -4.20 27.55
C LEU A 557 -5.80 -3.19 27.12
N PHE A 558 -7.09 -3.53 27.25
CA PHE A 558 -8.20 -2.63 26.94
C PHE A 558 -8.19 -1.40 27.84
N ILE A 559 -7.91 -1.58 29.14
CA ILE A 559 -7.75 -0.47 30.08
C ILE A 559 -6.48 0.34 29.75
N ALA A 560 -5.38 -0.30 29.36
CA ALA A 560 -4.15 0.40 28.95
C ALA A 560 -4.30 1.23 27.67
N LEU A 561 -5.20 0.86 26.76
CA LEU A 561 -5.44 1.64 25.55
C LEU A 561 -6.02 3.03 25.86
N GLN A 562 -6.80 3.16 26.94
CA GLN A 562 -7.45 4.42 27.32
C GLN A 562 -6.47 5.58 27.60
N PRO A 563 -5.47 5.47 28.51
CA PRO A 563 -4.54 6.57 28.75
C PRO A 563 -3.69 6.89 27.50
N GLU A 564 -3.46 5.90 26.64
CA GLU A 564 -2.70 6.09 25.40
C GLU A 564 -3.51 6.81 24.31
N VAL A 565 -4.83 6.65 24.21
CA VAL A 565 -5.64 7.47 23.27
C VAL A 565 -5.73 8.93 23.72
N ASP A 566 -5.62 9.17 25.02
CA ASP A 566 -5.59 10.51 25.62
C ASP A 566 -4.17 11.08 25.81
N TYR A 567 -3.12 10.47 25.24
CA TYR A 567 -1.71 10.82 25.52
C TYR A 567 -1.36 12.32 25.32
N GLN A 568 -1.98 12.98 24.34
CA GLN A 568 -1.80 14.42 24.10
C GLN A 568 -2.52 15.27 25.16
N LYS A 569 -3.62 14.77 25.70
CA LYS A 569 -4.55 15.49 26.59
C LYS A 569 -4.32 15.18 28.07
N SER A 570 -3.57 14.13 28.38
CA SER A 570 -3.29 13.62 29.75
C SER A 570 -1.82 13.23 29.88
N ALA A 571 -1.28 13.39 31.09
CA ALA A 571 0.09 13.01 31.42
C ALA A 571 0.23 11.55 31.91
N GLU A 572 -0.88 10.91 32.29
CA GLU A 572 -0.91 9.48 32.65
C GLU A 572 -0.56 8.64 31.41
N ARG A 573 0.24 7.59 31.60
CA ARG A 573 0.58 6.58 30.59
C ARG A 573 0.21 5.20 31.08
N LEU A 574 0.21 4.21 30.19
CA LEU A 574 -0.12 2.83 30.57
C LEU A 574 0.72 2.33 31.75
N GLU A 575 2.00 2.72 31.83
CA GLU A 575 2.90 2.30 32.91
C GLU A 575 2.46 2.81 34.30
N ASP A 576 1.74 3.94 34.34
CA ASP A 576 1.30 4.57 35.57
C ASP A 576 0.04 3.89 36.16
N VAL A 577 -0.64 3.02 35.39
CA VAL A 577 -1.91 2.42 35.78
C VAL A 577 -1.71 1.17 36.65
N LYS A 578 -1.81 1.36 37.97
CA LYS A 578 -1.64 0.28 38.97
C LYS A 578 -2.68 -0.83 38.87
N GLU A 579 -3.91 -0.50 38.44
CA GLU A 579 -5.03 -1.44 38.33
C GLU A 579 -4.74 -2.62 37.40
N ILE A 580 -3.83 -2.43 36.44
CA ILE A 580 -3.47 -3.42 35.41
C ILE A 580 -2.01 -3.86 35.48
N ASP A 581 -1.30 -3.47 36.54
CA ASP A 581 0.16 -3.68 36.65
C ASP A 581 0.88 -3.21 35.37
N GLY A 582 0.67 -1.93 35.04
CA GLY A 582 1.05 -1.33 33.75
C GLY A 582 2.53 -1.45 33.40
N GLU A 583 3.42 -1.32 34.39
CA GLU A 583 4.88 -1.47 34.20
C GLU A 583 5.25 -2.84 33.61
N ASN A 584 4.51 -3.90 33.96
CA ASN A 584 4.76 -5.27 33.49
C ASN A 584 3.86 -5.69 32.33
N LEU A 585 2.87 -4.88 31.92
CA LEU A 585 1.84 -5.32 30.96
C LEU A 585 2.39 -5.64 29.56
N LEU A 586 3.24 -4.78 29.00
CA LEU A 586 3.86 -5.03 27.70
C LEU A 586 4.87 -6.21 27.77
N PRO A 587 5.75 -6.31 28.78
CA PRO A 587 6.56 -7.52 29.01
C PRO A 587 5.74 -8.81 29.16
N ASP A 588 4.65 -8.79 29.93
CA ASP A 588 3.75 -9.92 30.09
C ASP A 588 3.12 -10.34 28.76
N SER A 589 2.72 -9.36 27.95
CA SER A 589 2.13 -9.60 26.63
C SER A 589 3.15 -10.16 25.66
N LYS A 590 4.42 -9.71 25.73
CA LYS A 590 5.52 -10.29 24.95
C LYS A 590 5.74 -11.76 25.32
N LYS A 591 5.85 -12.08 26.62
CA LYS A 591 5.96 -13.47 27.10
C LYS A 591 4.76 -14.32 26.67
N TRP A 592 3.56 -13.73 26.66
CA TRP A 592 2.37 -14.41 26.14
C TRP A 592 2.51 -14.77 24.66
N SER A 593 2.94 -13.83 23.81
CA SER A 593 3.16 -14.05 22.39
C SER A 593 4.31 -15.03 22.09
N GLU A 594 5.33 -15.09 22.94
CA GLU A 594 6.40 -16.09 22.84
C GLU A 594 5.91 -17.50 23.23
N ALA A 595 4.93 -17.58 24.14
CA ALA A 595 4.40 -18.85 24.65
C ALA A 595 3.22 -19.42 23.85
N HIS A 596 2.55 -18.60 23.04
CA HIS A 596 1.35 -18.99 22.29
C HIS A 596 1.44 -18.49 20.84
N PRO A 597 1.31 -19.36 19.83
CA PRO A 597 1.42 -18.98 18.42
C PRO A 597 0.43 -17.88 18.02
N SER A 598 0.93 -16.86 17.32
CA SER A 598 0.14 -15.79 16.70
C SER A 598 0.94 -15.19 15.53
N TYR A 599 0.52 -15.44 14.30
CA TYR A 599 1.15 -14.91 13.07
C TYR A 599 0.61 -13.54 12.66
N PHE A 600 0.29 -12.71 13.64
CA PHE A 600 -0.45 -11.46 13.44
C PHE A 600 0.39 -10.42 12.66
N PHE A 601 0.26 -10.48 11.32
CA PHE A 601 0.88 -9.59 10.34
C PHE A 601 2.41 -9.42 10.49
N ASP A 602 3.11 -10.46 10.95
CA ASP A 602 4.57 -10.44 11.15
C ASP A 602 5.33 -10.11 9.86
N PHE A 603 4.80 -10.56 8.72
CA PHE A 603 5.39 -10.37 7.40
C PHE A 603 5.06 -9.02 6.76
N LYS A 604 4.22 -8.17 7.38
CA LYS A 604 3.81 -6.89 6.77
C LYS A 604 5.00 -5.98 6.43
N LYS A 605 6.11 -6.10 7.16
CA LYS A 605 7.33 -5.32 6.93
C LYS A 605 8.34 -6.02 6.02
N ASP A 606 8.10 -7.27 5.62
CA ASP A 606 8.97 -7.98 4.70
C ASP A 606 8.75 -7.46 3.27
N ASN A 607 9.82 -7.01 2.61
CA ASN A 607 9.75 -6.46 1.25
C ASN A 607 9.45 -7.51 0.18
N ARG A 608 9.61 -8.79 0.51
CA ARG A 608 9.30 -9.95 -0.35
C ARG A 608 7.80 -10.28 -0.36
N LEU A 609 7.06 -9.88 0.68
CA LEU A 609 5.64 -10.17 0.80
C LEU A 609 4.87 -9.63 -0.42
N TYR A 610 4.11 -10.52 -1.05
CA TYR A 610 3.39 -10.35 -2.32
C TYR A 610 4.23 -9.88 -3.52
N LYS A 611 5.56 -9.89 -3.41
CA LYS A 611 6.48 -9.83 -4.55
C LYS A 611 6.94 -11.23 -4.95
N THR A 612 7.38 -12.03 -3.98
CA THR A 612 7.94 -13.37 -4.18
C THR A 612 7.21 -14.45 -3.38
N PHE A 613 6.48 -14.10 -2.32
CA PHE A 613 5.64 -15.06 -1.58
C PHE A 613 4.31 -14.43 -1.09
N PRO A 614 3.22 -15.18 -0.94
CA PRO A 614 1.95 -14.67 -0.42
C PRO A 614 1.92 -14.66 1.12
N MET A 615 0.98 -13.93 1.74
CA MET A 615 0.85 -13.87 3.20
C MET A 615 0.64 -15.28 3.80
N PRO A 616 1.47 -15.76 4.74
CA PRO A 616 1.24 -17.02 5.41
C PRO A 616 -0.10 -17.02 6.16
N ALA A 617 -0.94 -18.02 5.89
CA ALA A 617 -2.33 -18.04 6.38
C ALA A 617 -2.87 -19.46 6.65
N GLU A 618 -2.00 -20.43 6.93
CA GLU A 618 -2.39 -21.84 7.05
C GLU A 618 -3.11 -22.18 8.37
N GLY A 619 -2.86 -21.43 9.44
CA GLY A 619 -3.48 -21.68 10.76
C GLY A 619 -4.96 -21.31 10.82
N ALA A 620 -5.74 -22.06 11.61
CA ALA A 620 -7.13 -21.73 11.93
C ALA A 620 -7.19 -20.49 12.84
N ASN A 621 -7.45 -19.33 12.24
CA ASN A 621 -7.63 -18.05 12.91
C ASN A 621 -8.47 -17.09 12.05
N PRO A 622 -9.36 -16.27 12.64
CA PRO A 622 -10.12 -15.25 11.92
C PRO A 622 -9.28 -14.32 11.03
N ILE A 623 -8.06 -13.95 11.48
CA ILE A 623 -7.18 -13.07 10.69
C ILE A 623 -6.67 -13.72 9.40
N ASN A 624 -6.67 -15.06 9.34
CA ASN A 624 -6.15 -15.82 8.21
C ASN A 624 -7.21 -16.07 7.12
N VAL A 625 -8.50 -15.87 7.41
CA VAL A 625 -9.59 -16.21 6.47
C VAL A 625 -9.50 -15.42 5.17
N ILE A 626 -9.32 -14.10 5.26
CA ILE A 626 -9.22 -13.24 4.08
C ILE A 626 -7.98 -13.59 3.24
N PRO A 627 -6.76 -13.67 3.78
CA PRO A 627 -5.60 -14.06 2.97
C PRO A 627 -5.74 -15.48 2.42
N ARG A 628 -6.15 -16.47 3.23
CA ARG A 628 -6.26 -17.88 2.84
C ARG A 628 -7.30 -18.12 1.73
N GLU A 629 -8.48 -17.53 1.85
CA GLU A 629 -9.65 -17.92 1.03
C GLU A 629 -9.98 -16.92 -0.10
N ALA A 630 -9.52 -15.66 0.01
CA ALA A 630 -9.84 -14.61 -0.95
C ALA A 630 -8.62 -14.11 -1.73
N VAL A 631 -7.49 -13.88 -1.05
CA VAL A 631 -6.36 -13.14 -1.64
C VAL A 631 -5.28 -14.06 -2.20
N ASN A 632 -4.72 -14.95 -1.39
CA ASN A 632 -3.66 -15.87 -1.80
C ASN A 632 -4.05 -16.73 -3.02
N PRO A 633 -5.29 -17.24 -3.15
CA PRO A 633 -5.69 -18.03 -4.32
C PRO A 633 -5.68 -17.24 -5.65
N CYS A 634 -5.79 -15.91 -5.58
CA CYS A 634 -5.78 -15.03 -6.76
C CYS A 634 -4.42 -14.40 -7.01
N TRP A 635 -3.49 -14.49 -6.04
CA TRP A 635 -2.18 -13.87 -6.14
C TRP A 635 -1.29 -14.65 -7.11
N GLU A 636 -0.57 -13.91 -7.94
CA GLU A 636 0.55 -14.40 -8.74
C GLU A 636 1.71 -13.41 -8.62
N ALA A 637 2.93 -13.93 -8.72
CA ALA A 637 4.13 -13.09 -8.77
C ALA A 637 4.00 -12.08 -9.92
N THR A 638 4.36 -10.83 -9.63
CA THR A 638 4.17 -9.72 -10.56
C THR A 638 4.99 -9.93 -11.85
N ARG A 639 4.34 -9.70 -13.00
CA ARG A 639 4.97 -9.85 -14.33
C ARG A 639 5.62 -8.56 -14.84
N ILE A 640 5.66 -7.52 -14.01
CA ILE A 640 6.23 -6.21 -14.36
C ILE A 640 7.75 -6.34 -14.46
N ARG A 641 8.26 -6.39 -15.68
CA ARG A 641 9.70 -6.42 -15.98
C ARG A 641 10.24 -5.01 -16.14
N HIS A 642 11.57 -4.88 -16.10
CA HIS A 642 12.24 -3.64 -16.44
C HIS A 642 13.28 -3.88 -17.53
N ARG A 643 13.57 -2.86 -18.32
CA ARG A 643 14.70 -2.83 -19.27
C ARG A 643 15.96 -2.37 -18.55
N GLU A 644 17.10 -2.51 -19.21
CA GLU A 644 18.37 -2.01 -18.69
C GLU A 644 18.36 -0.48 -18.66
N ARG A 645 18.91 0.13 -17.59
CA ARG A 645 18.86 1.59 -17.41
C ARG A 645 19.47 2.36 -18.58
N HIS A 646 20.53 1.85 -19.19
CA HIS A 646 21.20 2.57 -20.28
C HIS A 646 20.34 2.71 -21.54
N GLU A 647 19.28 1.90 -21.67
CA GLU A 647 18.33 2.01 -22.76
C GLU A 647 17.39 3.22 -22.65
N PHE A 648 17.40 3.95 -21.53
CA PHE A 648 16.62 5.17 -21.31
C PHE A 648 17.45 6.44 -21.52
N ARG A 649 18.72 6.28 -21.93
CA ARG A 649 19.65 7.38 -22.12
C ARG A 649 19.16 8.40 -23.17
N TYR A 650 18.32 7.98 -24.11
CA TYR A 650 17.76 8.82 -25.17
C TYR A 650 16.88 9.98 -24.66
N LEU A 651 16.37 9.89 -23.42
CA LEU A 651 15.44 10.90 -22.91
C LEU A 651 16.08 12.29 -22.89
N PHE A 652 17.38 12.36 -22.61
CA PHE A 652 18.16 13.60 -22.70
C PHE A 652 19.19 13.48 -23.83
N PRO A 653 19.27 14.45 -24.75
CA PRO A 653 20.29 14.46 -25.80
C PRO A 653 21.65 14.83 -25.24
N LYS A 654 22.70 14.08 -25.63
CA LYS A 654 24.07 14.31 -25.14
C LYS A 654 24.73 15.54 -25.74
N GLU A 655 24.34 15.93 -26.95
CA GLU A 655 25.03 16.96 -27.75
C GLU A 655 25.01 18.35 -27.13
N THR A 656 24.18 18.57 -26.11
CA THR A 656 23.98 19.86 -25.44
C THR A 656 24.78 20.03 -24.15
N LEU A 657 25.59 19.04 -23.75
CA LEU A 657 26.29 19.04 -22.45
C LEU A 657 27.76 19.46 -22.53
N GLY A 658 28.16 20.36 -21.61
CA GLY A 658 29.55 20.70 -21.37
C GLY A 658 30.30 19.64 -20.56
N ILE A 659 31.63 19.77 -20.53
CA ILE A 659 32.53 18.86 -19.78
C ILE A 659 32.32 19.06 -18.28
N ASP A 660 32.20 20.32 -17.84
CA ASP A 660 32.09 20.69 -16.44
C ASP A 660 30.83 20.11 -15.78
N GLU A 661 29.68 20.13 -16.46
CA GLU A 661 28.43 19.55 -15.94
C GLU A 661 28.54 18.02 -15.80
N LEU A 662 29.22 17.35 -16.74
CA LEU A 662 29.44 15.89 -16.68
C LEU A 662 30.42 15.50 -15.57
N GLU A 663 31.49 16.26 -15.38
CA GLU A 663 32.44 16.05 -14.27
C GLU A 663 31.78 16.25 -12.91
N TRP A 664 30.98 17.31 -12.76
CA TRP A 664 30.18 17.54 -11.56
C TRP A 664 29.23 16.37 -11.27
N ALA A 665 28.52 15.88 -12.29
CA ALA A 665 27.55 14.79 -12.13
C ALA A 665 28.22 13.44 -11.75
N GLU A 666 29.43 13.15 -12.27
CA GLU A 666 30.19 11.96 -11.85
C GLU A 666 30.70 12.11 -10.41
N GLU A 667 31.15 13.30 -9.99
CA GLU A 667 31.56 13.54 -8.61
C GLU A 667 30.39 13.41 -7.63
N LEU A 668 29.22 13.97 -7.98
CA LEU A 668 27.99 13.81 -7.20
C LEU A 668 27.63 12.33 -7.00
N LYS A 669 27.69 11.53 -8.07
CA LYS A 669 27.42 10.08 -8.05
C LYS A 669 28.40 9.30 -7.18
N LYS A 670 29.69 9.69 -7.20
CA LYS A 670 30.72 9.07 -6.37
C LYS A 670 30.51 9.42 -4.89
N ARG A 671 30.31 10.70 -4.60
CA ARG A 671 30.07 11.22 -3.25
C ARG A 671 28.80 10.61 -2.65
N SER A 672 27.70 10.54 -3.40
CA SER A 672 26.46 9.93 -2.93
C SER A 672 26.63 8.45 -2.57
N LYS A 673 27.42 7.69 -3.33
CA LYS A 673 27.70 6.28 -3.00
C LYS A 673 28.43 6.16 -1.65
N GLN A 674 29.36 7.06 -1.38
CA GLN A 674 30.10 7.11 -0.10
C GLN A 674 29.19 7.51 1.06
N ASP A 675 28.37 8.55 0.87
CA ASP A 675 27.45 9.05 1.90
C ASP A 675 26.38 8.00 2.24
N ILE A 676 25.80 7.33 1.24
CA ILE A 676 24.84 6.24 1.45
C ILE A 676 25.48 5.06 2.21
N ALA A 677 26.70 4.68 1.86
CA ALA A 677 27.43 3.62 2.56
C ALA A 677 27.71 4.00 4.02
N ALA A 678 28.07 5.26 4.29
CA ALA A 678 28.27 5.77 5.64
C ALA A 678 26.97 5.78 6.46
N ILE A 679 25.84 6.12 5.83
CA ILE A 679 24.50 6.03 6.44
C ILE A 679 24.18 4.58 6.81
N ALA A 680 24.36 3.65 5.87
CA ALA A 680 24.10 2.22 6.11
C ALA A 680 24.96 1.68 7.27
N GLN A 681 26.26 2.01 7.28
CA GLN A 681 27.18 1.60 8.35
C GLN A 681 26.78 2.14 9.73
N ARG A 682 26.21 3.36 9.78
CA ARG A 682 25.80 4.02 11.02
C ARG A 682 24.48 3.49 11.56
N ILE A 683 23.51 3.19 10.68
CA ILE A 683 22.14 2.84 11.05
C ILE A 683 21.95 1.33 11.24
N GLY A 684 22.66 0.51 10.45
CA GLY A 684 22.42 -0.93 10.41
C GLY A 684 21.09 -1.27 9.73
N ASP A 685 20.39 -2.27 10.26
CA ASP A 685 19.23 -2.90 9.60
C ASP A 685 17.88 -2.19 9.83
N ASP A 686 17.85 -1.06 10.54
CA ASP A 686 16.63 -0.25 10.68
C ASP A 686 16.31 0.47 9.36
N LYS A 687 15.51 -0.19 8.52
CA LYS A 687 15.11 0.30 7.20
C LYS A 687 14.37 1.64 7.27
N ASP A 688 13.52 1.85 8.28
CA ASP A 688 12.74 3.08 8.42
C ASP A 688 13.68 4.25 8.73
N ALA A 689 14.63 4.06 9.66
CA ALA A 689 15.65 5.05 9.95
C ALA A 689 16.60 5.29 8.76
N PHE A 690 16.95 4.25 8.01
CA PHE A 690 17.78 4.35 6.80
C PHE A 690 17.11 5.22 5.73
N ASN A 691 15.83 4.98 5.45
CA ASN A 691 15.07 5.76 4.48
C ASN A 691 14.90 7.24 4.91
N GLU A 692 14.75 7.50 6.20
CA GLU A 692 14.66 8.87 6.73
C GLU A 692 15.97 9.65 6.51
N GLU A 693 17.11 9.07 6.89
CA GLU A 693 18.42 9.71 6.69
C GLU A 693 18.78 9.84 5.21
N LEU A 694 18.36 8.88 4.37
CA LEU A 694 18.50 8.98 2.91
C LEU A 694 17.68 10.15 2.35
N GLY A 695 16.47 10.39 2.86
CA GLY A 695 15.67 11.57 2.53
C GLY A 695 16.41 12.88 2.86
N LYS A 696 16.93 12.99 4.09
CA LYS A 696 17.72 14.15 4.55
C LYS A 696 18.96 14.43 3.70
N LEU A 697 19.61 13.37 3.21
CA LEU A 697 20.75 13.46 2.30
C LEU A 697 20.33 14.05 0.94
N TYR A 698 19.25 13.55 0.35
CA TYR A 698 18.73 14.12 -0.89
C TYR A 698 18.31 15.57 -0.74
N ASP A 699 17.71 15.94 0.39
CA ASP A 699 17.35 17.35 0.66
C ASP A 699 18.59 18.25 0.75
N SER A 700 19.70 17.76 1.33
CA SER A 700 20.95 18.53 1.32
C SER A 700 21.53 18.70 -0.09
N TYR A 701 21.45 17.68 -0.94
CA TYR A 701 21.90 17.82 -2.32
C TYR A 701 21.01 18.74 -3.14
N ARG A 702 19.69 18.75 -2.92
CA ARG A 702 18.82 19.73 -3.59
C ARG A 702 19.17 21.16 -3.20
N ALA A 703 19.41 21.42 -1.92
CA ALA A 703 19.85 22.75 -1.48
C ALA A 703 21.18 23.18 -2.12
N GLU A 704 22.16 22.27 -2.22
CA GLU A 704 23.43 22.54 -2.94
C GLU A 704 23.21 22.78 -4.44
N ILE A 705 22.35 21.99 -5.09
CA ILE A 705 21.99 22.16 -6.50
C ILE A 705 21.32 23.52 -6.74
N ASP A 706 20.41 23.94 -5.86
CA ASP A 706 19.73 25.23 -5.95
C ASP A 706 20.72 26.41 -5.85
N GLU A 707 21.80 26.26 -5.07
CA GLU A 707 22.87 27.26 -4.97
C GLU A 707 23.81 27.26 -6.18
N LEU A 708 24.17 26.07 -6.70
CA LEU A 708 25.11 25.92 -7.80
C LEU A 708 24.50 26.20 -9.17
N PHE A 709 23.21 25.89 -9.34
CA PHE A 709 22.46 26.04 -10.59
C PHE A 709 21.20 26.86 -10.31
N PRO A 710 21.33 28.19 -10.13
CA PRO A 710 20.21 29.04 -9.70
C PRO A 710 19.16 29.26 -10.80
N THR A 711 19.49 29.03 -12.08
CA THR A 711 18.56 29.23 -13.19
C THR A 711 17.94 27.92 -13.68
N PRO A 712 16.69 27.93 -14.18
CA PRO A 712 16.05 26.74 -14.73
C PRO A 712 16.86 26.06 -15.85
N GLU A 713 17.48 26.84 -16.74
CA GLU A 713 18.29 26.32 -17.84
C GLU A 713 19.58 25.64 -17.36
N GLU A 714 20.21 26.16 -16.31
CA GLU A 714 21.37 25.53 -15.67
C GLU A 714 20.98 24.22 -14.97
N ARG A 715 19.85 24.22 -14.25
CA ARG A 715 19.33 23.00 -13.60
C ARG A 715 18.99 21.93 -14.63
N PHE A 716 18.39 22.30 -15.74
CA PHE A 716 18.07 21.36 -16.82
C PHE A 716 19.33 20.71 -17.40
N ARG A 717 20.43 21.47 -17.57
CA ARG A 717 21.74 20.92 -17.97
C ARG A 717 22.32 19.98 -16.91
N ALA A 718 22.24 20.35 -15.63
CA ALA A 718 22.67 19.50 -14.52
C ALA A 718 21.86 18.18 -14.45
N ALA A 719 20.55 18.26 -14.69
CA ALA A 719 19.65 17.11 -14.80
C ALA A 719 20.05 16.19 -15.95
N ALA A 720 20.27 16.76 -17.14
CA ALA A 720 20.70 16.02 -18.33
C ALA A 720 22.07 15.34 -18.12
N ALA A 721 23.03 16.03 -17.51
CA ALA A 721 24.34 15.46 -17.17
C ALA A 721 24.20 14.29 -16.18
N THR A 722 23.44 14.49 -15.10
CA THR A 722 23.15 13.43 -14.11
C THR A 722 22.41 12.25 -14.73
N TRP A 723 21.46 12.51 -15.63
CA TRP A 723 20.75 11.46 -16.36
C TRP A 723 21.74 10.62 -17.17
N HIS A 724 22.65 11.25 -17.91
CA HIS A 724 23.64 10.53 -18.71
C HIS A 724 24.65 9.73 -17.86
N THR A 725 25.13 10.27 -16.75
CA THR A 725 26.09 9.56 -15.88
C THR A 725 25.44 8.36 -15.18
N GLN A 726 24.16 8.47 -14.80
CA GLN A 726 23.40 7.38 -14.19
C GLN A 726 22.95 6.31 -15.21
N HIS A 727 22.61 6.71 -16.44
CA HIS A 727 22.17 5.82 -17.52
C HIS A 727 23.30 5.47 -18.51
N THR A 728 24.57 5.55 -18.08
CA THR A 728 25.68 4.99 -18.86
C THR A 728 25.74 3.47 -18.66
N LYS A 729 25.93 2.75 -19.77
CA LYS A 729 26.06 1.29 -19.78
C LYS A 729 27.24 0.87 -18.93
N LEU A 730 27.00 -0.04 -17.99
CA LEU A 730 28.06 -0.67 -17.20
C LEU A 730 28.84 -1.64 -18.09
N ASP A 731 30.16 -1.70 -17.91
CA ASP A 731 31.01 -2.70 -18.56
C ASP A 731 30.87 -4.06 -17.86
N ILE A 732 29.68 -4.65 -18.02
CA ILE A 732 29.31 -5.92 -17.39
C ILE A 732 30.21 -7.06 -17.89
N ASP A 733 30.66 -7.02 -19.14
CA ASP A 733 31.45 -8.10 -19.72
C ASP A 733 32.84 -8.18 -19.09
N SER A 734 33.48 -7.04 -18.82
CA SER A 734 34.72 -7.02 -18.03
C SER A 734 34.54 -7.62 -16.63
N HIS A 735 33.43 -7.29 -15.95
CA HIS A 735 33.11 -7.86 -14.64
C HIS A 735 32.83 -9.36 -14.70
N ARG A 736 32.13 -9.85 -15.72
CA ARG A 736 31.89 -11.29 -15.94
C ARG A 736 33.19 -12.05 -16.16
N GLU A 737 34.10 -11.51 -16.97
CA GLU A 737 35.42 -12.11 -17.20
C GLU A 737 36.21 -12.20 -15.89
N GLU A 738 36.20 -11.15 -15.07
CA GLU A 738 36.88 -11.15 -13.78
C GLU A 738 36.22 -12.12 -12.79
N CYS A 739 34.89 -12.15 -12.71
CA CYS A 739 34.15 -13.14 -11.92
C CYS A 739 34.51 -14.58 -12.32
N LEU A 740 34.62 -14.86 -13.62
CA LEU A 740 35.04 -16.19 -14.11
C LEU A 740 36.49 -16.53 -13.78
N LYS A 741 37.40 -15.54 -13.71
CA LYS A 741 38.78 -15.77 -13.24
C LYS A 741 38.80 -16.13 -11.76
N ILE A 742 38.04 -15.40 -10.94
CA ILE A 742 37.94 -15.64 -9.49
C ILE A 742 37.23 -16.97 -9.21
N ALA A 743 36.16 -17.29 -9.93
CA ALA A 743 35.44 -18.54 -9.78
C ALA A 743 36.32 -19.79 -9.98
N LYS A 744 37.37 -19.71 -10.82
CA LYS A 744 38.33 -20.82 -11.01
C LYS A 744 39.15 -21.14 -9.76
N THR A 745 39.28 -20.21 -8.82
CA THR A 745 39.99 -20.45 -7.55
C THR A 745 39.07 -20.97 -6.44
N LEU A 746 37.76 -20.98 -6.66
CA LEU A 746 36.77 -21.39 -5.67
C LEU A 746 36.46 -22.88 -5.75
N LYS A 747 36.06 -23.45 -4.61
CA LYS A 747 35.61 -24.85 -4.49
C LYS A 747 34.09 -24.92 -4.46
N ILE A 748 33.55 -26.06 -4.88
CA ILE A 748 32.15 -26.42 -4.61
C ILE A 748 32.04 -26.79 -3.14
N THR A 749 31.09 -26.19 -2.42
CA THR A 749 30.83 -26.45 -1.00
C THR A 749 29.42 -26.99 -0.83
N PHE A 750 29.19 -27.74 0.24
CA PHE A 750 27.88 -28.26 0.60
C PHE A 750 27.76 -28.28 2.12
N SER A 751 26.80 -27.55 2.66
CA SER A 751 26.59 -27.41 4.10
C SER A 751 25.11 -27.23 4.42
N LEU A 752 24.72 -27.60 5.63
CA LEU A 752 23.45 -27.19 6.21
C LEU A 752 23.61 -25.73 6.65
N GLU A 753 22.84 -24.84 6.04
CA GLU A 753 22.76 -23.43 6.43
C GLU A 753 21.53 -23.26 7.34
N PRO A 754 21.72 -22.98 8.65
CA PRO A 754 20.62 -22.74 9.55
C PRO A 754 19.97 -21.39 9.26
N ASP A 755 18.66 -21.28 9.48
CA ASP A 755 17.89 -20.05 9.28
C ASP A 755 18.09 -19.40 7.89
N TYR A 756 18.22 -20.22 6.83
CA TYR A 756 18.44 -19.71 5.47
C TYR A 756 17.19 -19.00 4.95
N GLU A 757 17.33 -17.73 4.54
CA GLU A 757 16.27 -16.95 3.93
C GLU A 757 16.10 -17.33 2.45
N LEU A 758 15.11 -18.18 2.18
CA LEU A 758 14.63 -18.50 0.83
C LEU A 758 13.87 -17.32 0.22
N LEU A 759 13.97 -17.11 -1.09
CA LEU A 759 13.37 -15.97 -1.77
C LEU A 759 11.83 -16.08 -1.82
N HIS A 760 11.32 -17.31 -1.96
CA HIS A 760 9.90 -17.58 -2.19
C HIS A 760 9.19 -18.20 -0.98
N GLU A 761 9.84 -18.23 0.19
CA GLU A 761 9.24 -18.69 1.43
C GLU A 761 9.30 -17.57 2.49
N ALA A 762 8.25 -17.51 3.29
CA ALA A 762 8.10 -16.43 4.27
C ALA A 762 9.00 -16.61 5.49
N LEU A 763 9.15 -17.84 5.95
CA LEU A 763 9.94 -18.19 7.13
C LEU A 763 11.30 -18.75 6.72
N PRO A 764 12.41 -18.31 7.35
CA PRO A 764 13.68 -18.98 7.24
C PRO A 764 13.58 -20.42 7.78
N ARG A 765 14.40 -21.32 7.23
CA ARG A 765 14.55 -22.68 7.75
C ARG A 765 15.94 -23.24 7.45
N ASP A 766 16.29 -24.30 8.15
CA ASP A 766 17.53 -25.04 7.89
C ASP A 766 17.47 -25.67 6.51
N VAL A 767 18.38 -25.26 5.61
CA VAL A 767 18.42 -25.74 4.23
C VAL A 767 19.84 -26.16 3.87
N TYR A 768 19.96 -27.28 3.18
CA TYR A 768 21.24 -27.68 2.60
C TYR A 768 21.53 -26.86 1.34
N VAL A 769 22.63 -26.11 1.36
CA VAL A 769 23.04 -25.25 0.26
C VAL A 769 24.25 -25.84 -0.46
N LEU A 770 24.10 -26.06 -1.77
CA LEU A 770 25.20 -26.44 -2.67
C LEU A 770 25.69 -25.18 -3.40
N GLN A 771 26.88 -24.69 -3.06
CA GLN A 771 27.46 -23.53 -3.74
C GLN A 771 28.37 -23.99 -4.87
N VAL A 772 28.10 -23.54 -6.09
CA VAL A 772 28.81 -23.93 -7.31
C VAL A 772 29.45 -22.69 -7.95
N PRO A 773 30.78 -22.65 -8.14
CA PRO A 773 31.44 -21.53 -8.81
C PRO A 773 30.98 -21.32 -10.24
N PHE A 774 30.89 -20.06 -10.69
CA PHE A 774 30.50 -19.71 -12.06
C PHE A 774 31.31 -20.46 -13.13
N GLY A 775 30.62 -20.86 -14.19
CA GLY A 775 31.17 -21.58 -15.34
C GLY A 775 30.32 -22.79 -15.71
N LYS A 776 30.84 -23.63 -16.62
CA LYS A 776 30.08 -24.74 -17.23
C LYS A 776 29.44 -25.70 -16.21
N LYS A 777 30.09 -25.90 -15.06
CA LYS A 777 29.61 -26.81 -14.00
C LYS A 777 28.26 -26.40 -13.41
N VAL A 778 27.93 -25.11 -13.41
CA VAL A 778 26.63 -24.61 -12.91
C VAL A 778 25.48 -25.22 -13.72
N ASN A 779 25.59 -25.18 -15.04
CA ASN A 779 24.57 -25.74 -15.93
C ASN A 779 24.53 -27.28 -15.89
N GLU A 780 25.69 -27.94 -15.75
CA GLU A 780 25.75 -29.40 -15.53
C GLU A 780 25.05 -29.81 -14.22
N TRP A 781 25.19 -29.01 -13.16
CA TRP A 781 24.49 -29.24 -11.90
C TRP A 781 22.99 -28.99 -12.01
N LYS A 782 22.59 -27.88 -12.63
CA LYS A 782 21.18 -27.57 -12.91
C LYS A 782 20.50 -28.75 -13.63
N GLU A 783 21.06 -29.18 -14.76
CA GLU A 783 20.55 -30.33 -15.52
C GLU A 783 20.49 -31.61 -14.68
N SER A 784 21.50 -31.88 -13.85
CA SER A 784 21.49 -33.06 -12.99
C SER A 784 20.45 -32.98 -11.86
N LEU A 785 20.19 -31.81 -11.29
CA LEU A 785 19.18 -31.64 -10.24
C LEU A 785 17.78 -31.80 -10.85
N ASP A 786 17.55 -31.15 -12.00
CA ASP A 786 16.29 -31.24 -12.76
C ASP A 786 15.99 -32.70 -13.17
N GLN A 787 16.97 -33.43 -13.71
CA GLN A 787 16.81 -34.85 -14.09
C GLN A 787 16.49 -35.78 -12.91
N LYS A 788 16.90 -35.39 -11.70
CA LYS A 788 16.66 -36.16 -10.47
C LYS A 788 15.37 -35.71 -9.76
N GLY A 789 14.70 -34.68 -10.26
CA GLY A 789 13.52 -34.10 -9.62
C GLY A 789 13.82 -33.52 -8.23
N ILE A 790 15.03 -33.01 -8.01
CA ILE A 790 15.38 -32.31 -6.76
C ILE A 790 14.95 -30.86 -6.91
N GLU A 791 14.08 -30.38 -6.03
CA GLU A 791 13.65 -28.99 -6.01
C GLU A 791 14.71 -28.09 -5.38
N TYR A 792 14.87 -26.88 -5.90
CA TYR A 792 15.85 -25.92 -5.38
C TYR A 792 15.49 -24.47 -5.70
N GLU A 793 16.04 -23.54 -4.92
CA GLU A 793 16.16 -22.13 -5.30
C GLU A 793 17.61 -21.85 -5.71
N ALA A 794 17.80 -21.23 -6.87
CA ALA A 794 19.12 -20.90 -7.39
C ALA A 794 19.34 -19.39 -7.35
N THR A 795 20.23 -18.95 -6.46
CA THR A 795 20.55 -17.52 -6.32
C THR A 795 22.03 -17.22 -6.53
N VAL A 796 22.35 -16.00 -6.97
CA VAL A 796 23.73 -15.51 -7.04
C VAL A 796 24.21 -15.20 -5.61
N HIS A 797 25.36 -15.76 -5.23
CA HIS A 797 25.95 -15.49 -3.92
C HIS A 797 26.31 -13.99 -3.79
N PRO A 798 25.99 -13.33 -2.66
CA PRO A 798 26.08 -11.87 -2.54
C PRO A 798 27.51 -11.31 -2.64
N ALA A 799 28.52 -12.10 -2.24
CA ALA A 799 29.90 -11.64 -2.15
C ALA A 799 30.91 -12.40 -3.04
N LEU A 800 30.51 -13.50 -3.71
CA LEU A 800 31.43 -14.40 -4.40
C LEU A 800 30.81 -14.84 -5.74
N PRO A 801 31.61 -15.10 -6.79
CA PRO A 801 31.11 -15.56 -8.10
C PRO A 801 30.69 -17.03 -8.07
N LEU A 802 29.61 -17.31 -7.34
CA LEU A 802 29.01 -18.62 -7.10
C LEU A 802 27.50 -18.56 -7.34
N VAL A 803 26.92 -19.70 -7.70
CA VAL A 803 25.48 -19.96 -7.61
C VAL A 803 25.23 -20.79 -6.36
N GLU A 804 24.31 -20.35 -5.51
CA GLU A 804 23.78 -21.11 -4.39
C GLU A 804 22.55 -21.87 -4.83
N PHE A 805 22.62 -23.20 -4.79
CA PHE A 805 21.45 -24.07 -4.93
C PHE A 805 20.97 -24.43 -3.52
N ALA A 806 19.93 -23.77 -3.05
CA ALA A 806 19.26 -24.10 -1.79
C ALA A 806 18.30 -25.27 -2.03
N LEU A 807 18.71 -26.48 -1.64
CA LEU A 807 18.07 -27.74 -2.02
C LEU A 807 16.92 -28.08 -1.07
N LYS A 808 15.73 -28.31 -1.62
CA LYS A 808 14.52 -28.66 -0.86
C LYS A 808 14.36 -30.19 -0.79
N ASP A 809 13.97 -30.70 0.37
CA ASP A 809 13.58 -32.10 0.62
C ASP A 809 14.61 -33.17 0.21
N LEU A 810 15.89 -32.96 0.52
CA LEU A 810 16.93 -33.97 0.30
C LEU A 810 16.76 -35.21 1.18
N SER A 811 16.93 -36.40 0.59
CA SER A 811 17.01 -37.64 1.35
C SER A 811 18.34 -37.79 2.11
N PRO A 812 18.36 -38.51 3.25
CA PRO A 812 19.59 -38.76 4.01
C PRO A 812 20.73 -39.34 3.18
N LEU A 813 20.42 -40.23 2.21
CA LEU A 813 21.42 -40.82 1.32
C LEU A 813 22.02 -39.80 0.34
N GLN A 814 21.23 -38.82 -0.10
CA GLN A 814 21.73 -37.74 -0.95
C GLN A 814 22.63 -36.79 -0.15
N ILE A 815 22.21 -36.46 1.08
CA ILE A 815 23.00 -35.66 2.03
C ILE A 815 24.35 -36.34 2.28
N GLU A 816 24.37 -37.61 2.69
CA GLU A 816 25.60 -38.37 2.97
C GLU A 816 26.56 -38.36 1.77
N LYS A 817 26.03 -38.56 0.55
CA LYS A 817 26.84 -38.53 -0.68
C LYS A 817 27.42 -37.15 -0.99
N LEU A 818 26.65 -36.09 -0.77
CA LEU A 818 27.10 -34.71 -1.01
C LEU A 818 28.07 -34.24 0.07
N GLU A 819 27.83 -34.56 1.35
CA GLU A 819 28.73 -34.29 2.47
C GLU A 819 30.06 -35.02 2.28
N ALA A 820 30.04 -36.32 1.95
CA ALA A 820 31.26 -37.08 1.69
C ALA A 820 32.11 -36.50 0.55
N ARG A 821 31.46 -35.84 -0.43
CA ARG A 821 32.12 -35.30 -1.62
C ARG A 821 32.55 -33.84 -1.48
N TYR A 822 31.77 -33.02 -0.81
CA TYR A 822 31.92 -31.55 -0.78
C TYR A 822 31.82 -30.93 0.62
N GLY A 823 31.37 -31.66 1.64
CA GLY A 823 31.14 -31.12 2.99
C GLY A 823 32.40 -30.64 3.71
N ASN A 824 33.58 -31.15 3.32
CA ASN A 824 34.88 -30.69 3.84
C ASN A 824 35.49 -29.53 3.04
N ASN A 825 34.81 -29.03 2.01
CA ASN A 825 35.27 -27.87 1.25
C ASN A 825 34.80 -26.59 1.92
N TYR A 826 35.65 -25.56 1.92
CA TYR A 826 35.33 -24.23 2.41
C TYR A 826 36.04 -23.19 1.52
N ASN A 827 35.38 -22.05 1.30
CA ASN A 827 35.91 -20.90 0.59
C ASN A 827 36.19 -19.77 1.61
N ASP A 828 37.47 -19.48 1.85
CA ASP A 828 37.91 -18.46 2.80
C ASP A 828 37.86 -17.07 2.17
N ILE A 829 36.81 -16.30 2.49
CA ILE A 829 36.54 -14.98 1.91
C ILE A 829 37.70 -14.01 2.15
N ASP A 830 38.31 -14.05 3.34
CA ASP A 830 39.41 -13.14 3.71
C ASP A 830 40.70 -13.41 2.92
N LYS A 831 40.85 -14.62 2.38
CA LYS A 831 41.99 -15.00 1.53
C LYS A 831 41.73 -14.78 0.04
N ILE A 832 40.49 -14.51 -0.36
CA ILE A 832 40.14 -14.25 -1.76
C ILE A 832 40.43 -12.77 -2.07
N LYS A 833 41.38 -12.54 -2.97
CA LYS A 833 41.69 -11.19 -3.46
C LYS A 833 40.62 -10.73 -4.45
N MET A 834 39.57 -10.10 -3.94
CA MET A 834 38.58 -9.39 -4.75
C MET A 834 39.12 -8.00 -5.13
N PRO A 835 39.08 -7.60 -6.41
CA PRO A 835 39.38 -6.22 -6.77
C PRO A 835 38.27 -5.28 -6.25
N ASP A 836 38.66 -4.09 -5.75
CA ASP A 836 37.77 -3.14 -5.05
C ASP A 836 36.51 -2.72 -5.83
N ASN A 837 36.52 -2.84 -7.16
CA ASN A 837 35.45 -2.40 -8.05
C ASN A 837 34.73 -3.54 -8.78
N VAL A 838 35.01 -4.82 -8.48
CA VAL A 838 34.37 -5.94 -9.19
C VAL A 838 32.94 -6.15 -8.70
N MET A 839 31.98 -6.09 -9.63
CA MET A 839 30.60 -6.52 -9.40
C MET A 839 30.49 -8.03 -9.62
N ILE A 840 29.79 -8.73 -8.73
CA ILE A 840 29.46 -10.15 -8.91
C ILE A 840 28.34 -10.26 -9.94
N VAL A 841 28.69 -10.69 -11.16
CA VAL A 841 27.73 -10.83 -12.26
C VAL A 841 27.79 -12.25 -12.81
N PRO A 842 26.64 -12.97 -12.91
CA PRO A 842 26.61 -14.28 -13.52
C PRO A 842 26.99 -14.23 -15.01
N PRO A 843 27.65 -15.30 -15.52
CA PRO A 843 27.85 -15.50 -16.95
C PRO A 843 26.53 -15.48 -17.73
N ALA A 844 26.58 -15.18 -19.03
CA ALA A 844 25.38 -15.06 -19.87
C ALA A 844 24.55 -16.35 -19.96
N ASP A 845 25.19 -17.52 -19.86
CA ASP A 845 24.54 -18.85 -19.83
C ASP A 845 23.96 -19.21 -18.45
N CYS A 846 24.13 -18.34 -17.45
CA CYS A 846 23.56 -18.45 -16.11
C CYS A 846 22.51 -17.35 -15.84
N ALA A 847 21.96 -16.72 -16.89
CA ALA A 847 20.95 -15.65 -16.76
C ALA A 847 19.62 -16.12 -16.14
N TRP A 848 19.44 -17.44 -15.96
CA TRP A 848 18.30 -18.05 -15.29
C TRP A 848 18.40 -18.03 -13.75
N VAL A 849 19.56 -17.68 -13.20
CA VAL A 849 19.80 -17.59 -11.75
C VAL A 849 19.27 -16.27 -11.21
N GLU A 850 18.62 -16.31 -10.05
CA GLU A 850 18.08 -15.11 -9.42
C GLU A 850 19.17 -14.30 -8.72
N SER A 851 19.20 -12.99 -8.94
CA SER A 851 20.13 -12.09 -8.26
C SER A 851 19.46 -11.47 -7.04
N ARG A 852 20.11 -11.58 -5.88
CA ARG A 852 19.74 -10.81 -4.68
C ARG A 852 20.18 -9.33 -4.78
N THR A 853 21.04 -9.00 -5.75
CA THR A 853 21.46 -7.62 -6.01
C THR A 853 20.52 -6.96 -7.02
N GLU A 854 19.94 -5.83 -6.64
CA GLU A 854 19.07 -5.07 -7.51
C GLU A 854 19.90 -4.29 -8.55
N PRO A 855 19.44 -4.21 -9.80
CA PRO A 855 20.07 -3.35 -10.81
C PRO A 855 19.96 -1.89 -10.38
N GLY A 856 21.01 -1.10 -10.60
CA GLY A 856 21.00 0.30 -10.18
C GLY A 856 19.90 1.10 -10.88
N LYS A 857 19.05 1.76 -10.08
CA LYS A 857 17.79 2.41 -10.52
C LYS A 857 17.95 3.85 -11.04
N ALA A 858 19.18 4.33 -11.23
CA ALA A 858 19.46 5.74 -11.51
C ALA A 858 18.82 6.71 -10.48
N ALA A 859 18.70 6.26 -9.22
CA ALA A 859 17.89 6.89 -8.19
C ALA A 859 18.24 8.37 -7.96
N ILE A 860 19.51 8.76 -8.11
CA ILE A 860 19.97 10.14 -7.96
C ILE A 860 19.27 11.08 -8.95
N ALA A 861 19.16 10.67 -10.22
CA ALA A 861 18.50 11.50 -11.24
C ALA A 861 17.02 11.70 -10.88
N TYR A 862 16.31 10.62 -10.56
CA TYR A 862 14.89 10.67 -10.20
C TYR A 862 14.62 11.43 -8.89
N HIS A 863 15.48 11.33 -7.89
CA HIS A 863 15.26 11.99 -6.60
C HIS A 863 15.65 13.46 -6.60
N LEU A 864 16.64 13.88 -7.38
CA LEU A 864 17.15 15.26 -7.36
C LEU A 864 16.58 16.14 -8.48
N PHE A 865 16.23 15.56 -9.63
CA PHE A 865 15.83 16.31 -10.84
C PHE A 865 14.47 15.87 -11.39
N MET A 866 13.52 15.59 -10.49
CA MET A 866 12.19 15.11 -10.86
C MET A 866 11.46 16.10 -11.78
N ASP A 867 11.52 17.39 -11.45
CA ASP A 867 10.80 18.43 -12.18
C ASP A 867 11.36 18.60 -13.59
N GLU A 868 12.68 18.57 -13.74
CA GLU A 868 13.36 18.67 -15.03
C GLU A 868 13.14 17.42 -15.90
N ILE A 869 13.06 16.22 -15.31
CA ILE A 869 12.67 14.99 -16.02
C ILE A 869 11.23 15.11 -16.54
N VAL A 870 10.32 15.61 -15.71
CA VAL A 870 8.92 15.82 -16.08
C VAL A 870 8.79 16.85 -17.20
N GLU A 871 9.51 17.97 -17.11
CA GLU A 871 9.60 18.96 -18.16
C GLU A 871 10.09 18.33 -19.47
N GLN A 872 11.16 17.52 -19.40
CA GLN A 872 11.69 16.85 -20.58
C GLN A 872 10.68 15.86 -21.19
N LEU A 873 9.96 15.08 -20.39
CA LEU A 873 8.90 14.19 -20.88
C LEU A 873 7.76 14.96 -21.57
N GLN A 874 7.40 16.13 -21.07
CA GLN A 874 6.35 16.96 -21.66
C GLN A 874 6.76 17.52 -23.03
N GLN A 875 8.03 17.88 -23.18
CA GLN A 875 8.61 18.47 -24.39
C GLN A 875 9.06 17.41 -25.41
N PHE A 876 9.33 16.19 -24.97
CA PHE A 876 9.87 15.10 -25.80
C PHE A 876 9.00 14.83 -27.03
N GLN A 877 9.59 14.97 -28.22
CA GLN A 877 8.96 14.64 -29.49
C GLN A 877 9.48 13.27 -29.97
N LEU A 878 8.58 12.29 -30.07
CA LEU A 878 8.92 10.98 -30.61
C LEU A 878 8.86 11.00 -32.14
N GLU A 879 9.94 11.43 -32.78
CA GLU A 879 10.00 11.58 -34.24
C GLU A 879 10.62 10.37 -34.95
N GLU A 880 11.61 9.73 -34.32
CA GLU A 880 12.37 8.64 -34.94
C GLU A 880 12.57 7.44 -34.02
N ILE A 881 12.44 6.24 -34.59
CA ILE A 881 12.86 4.98 -33.94
C ILE A 881 13.79 4.21 -34.86
N LYS A 882 14.97 3.82 -34.34
CA LYS A 882 15.94 3.00 -35.07
C LYS A 882 15.74 1.51 -34.79
N VAL A 883 15.56 0.73 -35.84
CA VAL A 883 15.33 -0.73 -35.78
C VAL A 883 16.55 -1.47 -36.33
N LEU A 884 17.01 -2.49 -35.61
CA LEU A 884 18.14 -3.36 -35.91
C LEU A 884 17.68 -4.76 -36.30
N GLY A 885 18.56 -5.54 -36.92
CA GLY A 885 18.33 -6.96 -37.17
C GLY A 885 17.48 -7.28 -38.40
N ILE A 886 17.21 -6.29 -39.26
CA ILE A 886 16.38 -6.44 -40.47
C ILE A 886 16.88 -7.51 -41.45
N LYS A 887 18.14 -7.95 -41.34
CA LYS A 887 18.77 -8.97 -42.20
C LYS A 887 18.65 -10.39 -41.65
N TYR A 888 18.01 -10.58 -40.49
CA TYR A 888 17.96 -11.84 -39.76
C TYR A 888 16.53 -12.22 -39.33
N ASN A 889 15.51 -11.72 -40.04
CA ASN A 889 14.10 -11.94 -39.72
C ASN A 889 13.25 -12.14 -40.98
N ASP A 890 11.92 -12.03 -40.84
CA ASP A 890 10.94 -12.26 -41.91
C ASP A 890 11.13 -11.36 -43.15
N TYR A 891 11.84 -10.24 -42.99
CA TYR A 891 12.14 -9.27 -44.05
C TYR A 891 13.61 -9.31 -44.51
N ALA A 892 14.38 -10.34 -44.16
CA ALA A 892 15.80 -10.45 -44.49
C ALA A 892 16.13 -10.31 -45.99
N ASN A 893 15.18 -10.67 -46.86
CA ASN A 893 15.33 -10.62 -48.32
C ASN A 893 14.66 -9.39 -48.97
N GLU A 894 14.09 -8.48 -48.18
CA GLU A 894 13.39 -7.29 -48.70
C GLU A 894 14.34 -6.09 -48.79
N ASP A 895 14.26 -5.34 -49.90
CA ASP A 895 14.97 -4.07 -50.07
C ASP A 895 14.03 -2.90 -49.79
N PHE A 896 14.18 -2.32 -48.60
CA PHE A 896 13.40 -1.17 -48.13
C PHE A 896 13.69 0.13 -48.91
N ALA A 897 14.71 0.16 -49.78
CA ALA A 897 14.96 1.30 -50.68
C ALA A 897 14.07 1.30 -51.94
N THR A 898 13.36 0.20 -52.20
CA THR A 898 12.50 0.06 -53.39
C THR A 898 11.27 0.99 -53.35
N LYS A 899 10.68 1.26 -54.52
CA LYS A 899 9.44 2.05 -54.65
C LYS A 899 8.26 1.48 -53.85
N LYS A 900 8.30 0.18 -53.53
CA LYS A 900 7.30 -0.52 -52.71
C LYS A 900 7.19 0.10 -51.31
N TRP A 901 8.32 0.44 -50.69
CA TRP A 901 8.39 0.89 -49.29
C TRP A 901 8.60 2.40 -49.15
N LYS A 902 9.21 3.02 -50.16
CA LYS A 902 9.61 4.43 -50.13
C LYS A 902 8.41 5.37 -49.98
N LYS A 903 8.41 6.18 -48.91
CA LYS A 903 7.37 7.17 -48.55
C LYS A 903 5.98 6.58 -48.24
N GLN A 904 5.87 5.27 -48.07
CA GLN A 904 4.62 4.68 -47.61
C GLN A 904 4.51 4.87 -46.09
N LYS A 905 3.34 5.34 -45.62
CA LYS A 905 2.99 5.24 -44.21
C LYS A 905 2.51 3.82 -43.95
N LEU A 906 3.21 3.11 -43.07
CA LEU A 906 2.86 1.77 -42.62
C LEU A 906 2.29 1.84 -41.21
N THR A 907 1.34 0.96 -40.89
CA THR A 907 0.96 0.69 -39.51
C THR A 907 1.92 -0.36 -38.95
N LEU A 908 2.51 -0.07 -37.81
CA LEU A 908 3.42 -0.95 -37.09
C LEU A 908 2.86 -1.24 -35.70
N GLU A 909 3.29 -2.36 -35.15
CA GLU A 909 2.96 -2.79 -33.79
C GLU A 909 4.24 -3.17 -33.04
N VAL A 910 4.24 -2.91 -31.73
CA VAL A 910 5.26 -3.44 -30.82
C VAL A 910 4.79 -4.79 -30.28
N GLY A 911 5.29 -5.88 -30.83
CA GLY A 911 5.07 -7.23 -30.33
C GLY A 911 6.15 -7.69 -29.35
N THR A 912 6.14 -8.98 -29.04
CA THR A 912 7.17 -9.67 -28.24
C THR A 912 7.85 -10.78 -29.02
N PHE A 913 9.14 -10.99 -28.76
CA PHE A 913 9.81 -12.21 -29.18
C PHE A 913 9.24 -13.41 -28.43
N GLU A 914 8.76 -14.42 -29.16
CA GLU A 914 8.32 -15.69 -28.60
C GLU A 914 9.25 -16.80 -29.07
N LEU A 915 9.91 -17.46 -28.11
CA LEU A 915 10.77 -18.61 -28.35
C LEU A 915 10.24 -19.80 -27.54
N PRO A 916 10.34 -21.04 -28.03
CA PRO A 916 10.06 -22.20 -27.19
C PRO A 916 11.13 -22.31 -26.08
N GLU A 917 10.76 -22.79 -24.89
CA GLU A 917 11.69 -22.95 -23.75
C GLU A 917 12.93 -23.79 -24.07
N SER A 918 12.83 -24.70 -25.04
CA SER A 918 13.93 -25.52 -25.54
C SER A 918 14.95 -24.76 -26.40
N HIS A 919 14.66 -23.52 -26.79
CA HIS A 919 15.55 -22.71 -27.61
C HIS A 919 16.78 -22.26 -26.79
N PRO A 920 18.01 -22.41 -27.30
CA PRO A 920 19.23 -22.04 -26.57
C PRO A 920 19.28 -20.57 -26.12
N GLU A 921 18.54 -19.70 -26.80
CA GLU A 921 18.45 -18.27 -26.50
C GLU A 921 17.10 -17.86 -25.91
N PHE A 922 16.27 -18.81 -25.45
CA PHE A 922 14.96 -18.53 -24.84
C PHE A 922 15.07 -17.48 -23.73
N TYR A 923 15.91 -17.74 -22.73
CA TYR A 923 16.12 -16.81 -21.61
C TYR A 923 16.74 -15.48 -22.02
N ARG A 924 17.32 -15.38 -23.21
CA ARG A 924 17.96 -14.18 -23.73
C ARG A 924 16.99 -13.28 -24.49
N TYR A 925 16.11 -13.84 -25.31
CA TYR A 925 15.26 -13.05 -26.22
C TYR A 925 13.76 -13.15 -25.94
N ASN A 926 13.29 -14.18 -25.23
CA ASN A 926 11.86 -14.35 -25.00
C ASN A 926 11.27 -13.20 -24.18
N GLY A 927 10.21 -12.58 -24.70
CA GLY A 927 9.56 -11.40 -24.12
C GLY A 927 10.23 -10.06 -24.43
N ILE A 928 11.30 -10.03 -25.24
CA ILE A 928 11.91 -8.75 -25.67
C ILE A 928 11.00 -8.05 -26.69
N PRO A 929 10.76 -6.73 -26.57
CA PRO A 929 9.97 -5.96 -27.53
C PRO A 929 10.56 -6.00 -28.95
N ILE A 930 9.69 -6.22 -29.94
CA ILE A 930 10.05 -6.25 -31.36
C ILE A 930 9.06 -5.44 -32.18
N ILE A 931 9.53 -4.77 -33.24
CA ILE A 931 8.65 -4.08 -34.19
C ILE A 931 8.14 -5.07 -35.22
N GLN A 932 6.83 -5.04 -35.46
CA GLN A 932 6.14 -5.89 -36.43
C GLN A 932 5.37 -5.06 -37.47
N ILE A 933 5.23 -5.66 -38.65
CA ILE A 933 4.36 -5.20 -39.74
C ILE A 933 3.48 -6.38 -40.11
N ASP A 934 2.15 -6.25 -40.02
CA ASP A 934 1.18 -7.31 -40.33
C ASP A 934 1.50 -8.66 -39.66
N GLY A 935 1.89 -8.63 -38.38
CA GLY A 935 2.24 -9.83 -37.59
C GLY A 935 3.60 -10.46 -37.92
N LYS A 936 4.40 -9.85 -38.81
CA LYS A 936 5.76 -10.31 -39.16
C LYS A 936 6.83 -9.42 -38.54
N ASN A 937 7.94 -10.03 -38.15
CA ASN A 937 9.01 -9.40 -37.39
C ASN A 937 9.91 -8.54 -38.28
N LEU A 938 9.86 -7.20 -38.10
CA LEU A 938 10.72 -6.24 -38.79
C LEU A 938 12.10 -6.10 -38.12
N GLY A 939 12.19 -6.22 -36.80
CA GLY A 939 13.45 -6.13 -36.06
C GLY A 939 13.31 -5.50 -34.66
N THR A 940 14.41 -5.47 -33.91
CA THR A 940 14.45 -4.97 -32.53
C THR A 940 14.83 -3.49 -32.46
N PHE A 941 14.45 -2.82 -31.38
CA PHE A 941 14.88 -1.44 -31.12
C PHE A 941 16.40 -1.36 -30.92
N ALA A 942 17.02 -0.32 -31.48
CA ALA A 942 18.38 0.04 -31.11
C ALA A 942 18.48 0.42 -29.62
N PRO A 943 19.62 0.21 -28.95
CA PRO A 943 19.75 0.54 -27.53
C PRO A 943 19.56 2.02 -27.19
N ASP A 944 19.88 2.92 -28.13
CA ASP A 944 19.91 4.37 -27.98
C ASP A 944 18.65 5.08 -28.52
N THR A 945 17.61 4.31 -28.88
CA THR A 945 16.36 4.86 -29.44
C THR A 945 15.22 4.76 -28.42
N PRO A 946 14.20 5.64 -28.50
CA PRO A 946 13.00 5.49 -27.71
C PRO A 946 12.30 4.15 -27.99
N LYS A 947 11.84 3.48 -26.94
CA LYS A 947 11.14 2.20 -27.07
C LYS A 947 9.71 2.34 -26.57
N LEU A 948 8.77 2.15 -27.48
CA LEU A 948 7.35 2.14 -27.15
C LEU A 948 6.99 0.84 -26.42
N PRO A 949 6.01 0.86 -25.50
CA PRO A 949 5.52 -0.33 -24.81
C PRO A 949 4.97 -1.40 -25.74
N ILE A 950 5.02 -2.66 -25.30
CA ILE A 950 4.37 -3.80 -25.98
C ILE A 950 2.87 -3.54 -26.16
N GLY A 951 2.32 -3.93 -27.31
CA GLY A 951 0.94 -3.70 -27.74
C GLY A 951 0.70 -2.30 -28.32
N THR A 952 1.70 -1.42 -28.34
CA THR A 952 1.56 -0.10 -28.95
C THR A 952 1.46 -0.21 -30.47
N THR A 953 0.48 0.46 -31.06
CA THR A 953 0.37 0.61 -32.53
C THR A 953 0.66 2.05 -32.94
N PHE A 954 1.30 2.23 -34.08
CA PHE A 954 1.67 3.55 -34.60
C PHE A 954 1.89 3.51 -36.11
N GLN A 955 1.89 4.68 -36.75
CA GLN A 955 2.23 4.84 -38.15
C GLN A 955 3.64 5.42 -38.31
N ALA A 956 4.42 4.86 -39.23
CA ALA A 956 5.72 5.40 -39.58
C ALA A 956 6.06 5.20 -41.07
N SER A 957 7.02 5.99 -41.56
CA SER A 957 7.66 5.75 -42.87
C SER A 957 9.10 5.27 -42.70
N LEU A 958 9.51 4.32 -43.53
CA LEU A 958 10.79 3.63 -43.40
C LEU A 958 11.89 4.32 -44.21
N SER A 959 13.04 4.54 -43.58
CA SER A 959 14.27 5.05 -44.18
C SER A 959 15.42 4.06 -43.94
N PRO A 960 15.89 3.33 -44.96
CA PRO A 960 16.96 2.34 -44.78
C PRO A 960 18.29 3.00 -44.39
N LEU A 961 19.01 2.39 -43.44
CA LEU A 961 20.31 2.84 -42.95
C LEU A 961 21.25 1.63 -42.72
N GLY A 962 21.91 1.18 -43.78
CA GLY A 962 22.85 0.06 -43.73
C GLY A 962 22.17 -1.28 -43.38
N ALA A 963 22.44 -1.80 -42.18
CA ALA A 963 21.79 -3.01 -41.64
C ALA A 963 20.66 -2.68 -40.64
N ALA A 964 20.21 -1.43 -40.61
CA ALA A 964 19.14 -0.91 -39.79
C ALA A 964 18.10 -0.17 -40.65
N VAL A 965 16.92 0.10 -40.09
CA VAL A 965 15.90 0.98 -40.67
C VAL A 965 15.52 2.03 -39.64
N VAL A 966 15.39 3.29 -40.08
CA VAL A 966 14.85 4.38 -39.28
C VAL A 966 13.36 4.53 -39.60
N LEU A 967 12.54 4.46 -38.56
CA LEU A 967 11.11 4.70 -38.61
C LEU A 967 10.86 6.18 -38.31
N ASN A 968 10.35 6.92 -39.29
CA ASN A 968 9.93 8.32 -39.11
C ASN A 968 8.46 8.29 -38.68
N ILE A 969 8.22 8.50 -37.39
CA ILE A 969 6.95 8.27 -36.72
C ILE A 969 6.02 9.46 -36.94
N ASP A 970 4.72 9.16 -37.06
CA ASP A 970 3.65 10.15 -36.91
C ASP A 970 3.19 10.15 -35.44
N PRO A 971 3.59 11.12 -34.59
CA PRO A 971 3.34 11.06 -33.15
C PRO A 971 1.84 10.98 -32.81
N ASN A 972 0.98 11.57 -33.66
CA ASN A 972 -0.47 11.59 -33.45
C ASN A 972 -1.14 10.23 -33.75
N SER A 973 -0.41 9.32 -34.38
CA SER A 973 -0.89 7.98 -34.71
C SER A 973 -0.64 6.95 -33.61
N ILE A 974 0.16 7.28 -32.60
CA ILE A 974 0.51 6.36 -31.51
C ILE A 974 -0.74 6.04 -30.69
N ARG A 975 -0.98 4.75 -30.46
CA ARG A 975 -2.07 4.23 -29.63
C ARG A 975 -1.49 3.22 -28.65
N LEU A 976 -1.50 3.58 -27.37
CA LEU A 976 -1.08 2.71 -26.28
C LEU A 976 -2.20 1.71 -25.97
N ASN A 977 -1.84 0.43 -25.78
CA ASN A 977 -2.81 -0.58 -25.37
C ASN A 977 -3.07 -0.51 -23.86
N THR A 978 -4.00 0.36 -23.47
CA THR A 978 -4.48 0.46 -22.08
C THR A 978 -5.72 -0.38 -21.81
N ASP A 979 -6.26 -1.05 -22.83
CA ASP A 979 -7.50 -1.78 -22.68
C ASP A 979 -7.24 -3.07 -21.91
N MET A 980 -8.07 -3.27 -20.88
CA MET A 980 -8.18 -4.53 -20.14
C MET A 980 -9.02 -5.56 -20.90
N SER A 981 -9.19 -5.39 -22.23
CA SER A 981 -9.62 -6.51 -23.07
C SER A 981 -8.54 -7.55 -22.98
N GLU A 982 -8.93 -8.82 -22.82
CA GLU A 982 -8.07 -10.00 -22.93
C GLU A 982 -6.92 -9.70 -23.90
N THR A 983 -5.76 -9.30 -23.35
CA THR A 983 -4.51 -9.48 -24.07
C THR A 983 -4.60 -10.92 -24.53
N GLN A 984 -4.42 -11.14 -25.83
CA GLN A 984 -4.23 -12.45 -26.41
C GLN A 984 -3.07 -13.12 -25.65
N THR A 985 -3.37 -13.68 -24.48
CA THR A 985 -2.86 -14.96 -24.08
C THR A 985 -3.14 -15.84 -25.27
N ASP A 986 -2.12 -16.61 -25.66
CA ASP A 986 -2.22 -17.79 -26.48
C ASP A 986 -3.65 -18.19 -26.77
N THR A 987 -3.95 -18.39 -28.05
CA THR A 987 -5.18 -19.02 -28.53
C THR A 987 -5.27 -20.43 -27.95
N THR A 988 -5.54 -20.51 -26.65
CA THR A 988 -5.97 -21.66 -25.89
C THR A 988 -7.33 -21.21 -25.42
N THR A 989 -8.29 -21.46 -26.29
CA THR A 989 -9.72 -21.35 -26.03
C THR A 989 -9.98 -21.88 -24.62
N HIS A 990 -10.19 -20.98 -23.65
CA HIS A 990 -10.73 -21.34 -22.34
C HIS A 990 -12.18 -21.79 -22.55
N LEU A 991 -12.35 -23.02 -23.03
CA LEU A 991 -13.53 -23.80 -22.73
C LEU A 991 -13.51 -24.01 -21.20
N ASN A 992 -14.66 -23.85 -20.55
CA ASN A 992 -14.85 -24.22 -19.16
C ASN A 992 -14.51 -25.72 -18.98
N ILE A 993 -13.23 -26.00 -18.70
CA ILE A 993 -12.75 -27.33 -18.40
C ILE A 993 -12.98 -27.53 -16.90
N SER A 994 -14.09 -28.20 -16.57
CA SER A 994 -14.35 -28.75 -15.24
C SER A 994 -13.13 -29.55 -14.76
N SER A 995 -12.86 -29.58 -13.45
CA SER A 995 -11.84 -30.45 -12.84
C SER A 995 -11.99 -31.93 -13.21
N ASP A 996 -13.16 -32.33 -13.70
CA ASP A 996 -13.49 -33.70 -14.11
C ASP A 996 -13.21 -33.99 -15.60
N TRP A 997 -13.05 -32.99 -16.47
CA TRP A 997 -12.93 -33.19 -17.92
C TRP A 997 -11.68 -33.98 -18.33
N ARG A 998 -10.54 -33.73 -17.69
CA ARG A 998 -9.28 -34.45 -18.00
C ARG A 998 -9.43 -35.93 -17.68
N LYS A 999 -10.13 -36.24 -16.59
CA LYS A 999 -10.44 -37.60 -16.18
C LYS A 999 -11.43 -38.25 -17.15
N GLU A 1000 -12.46 -37.54 -17.60
CA GLU A 1000 -13.36 -38.01 -18.65
C GLU A 1000 -12.62 -38.34 -19.96
N MET A 1001 -11.69 -37.50 -20.41
CA MET A 1001 -10.88 -37.78 -21.61
C MET A 1001 -9.98 -39.00 -21.42
N GLN A 1002 -9.42 -39.18 -20.22
CA GLN A 1002 -8.61 -40.34 -19.89
C GLN A 1002 -9.45 -41.63 -19.87
N ASP A 1003 -10.63 -41.61 -19.26
CA ASP A 1003 -11.56 -42.73 -19.22
C ASP A 1003 -12.02 -43.13 -20.64
N LEU A 1004 -12.31 -42.15 -21.50
CA LEU A 1004 -12.66 -42.37 -22.91
C LEU A 1004 -11.50 -43.01 -23.70
N LEU A 1005 -10.27 -42.57 -23.47
CA LEU A 1005 -9.08 -43.17 -24.09
C LEU A 1005 -8.94 -44.63 -23.68
N PHE A 1006 -9.09 -44.89 -22.39
CA PHE A 1006 -8.98 -46.21 -21.80
C PHE A 1006 -10.05 -47.15 -22.34
N GLU A 1007 -11.29 -46.68 -22.42
CA GLU A 1007 -12.41 -47.44 -22.99
C GLU A 1007 -12.18 -47.75 -24.48
N ALA A 1008 -11.72 -46.78 -25.27
CA ALA A 1008 -11.43 -46.97 -26.68
C ALA A 1008 -10.33 -48.02 -26.92
N VAL A 1009 -9.27 -47.99 -26.12
CA VAL A 1009 -8.17 -48.98 -26.15
C VAL A 1009 -8.68 -50.36 -25.77
N SER A 1010 -9.42 -50.45 -24.66
CA SER A 1010 -9.97 -51.72 -24.16
C SER A 1010 -10.95 -52.36 -25.14
N ASN A 1011 -11.90 -51.58 -25.68
CA ASN A 1011 -12.90 -52.07 -26.64
C ASN A 1011 -12.26 -52.49 -27.97
N THR A 1012 -11.26 -51.74 -28.46
CA THR A 1012 -10.55 -52.09 -29.70
C THR A 1012 -9.73 -53.36 -29.53
N TYR A 1013 -9.09 -53.54 -28.36
CA TYR A 1013 -8.36 -54.75 -28.04
C TYR A 1013 -9.29 -55.97 -27.94
N LYS A 1014 -10.43 -55.86 -27.23
CA LYS A 1014 -11.45 -56.92 -27.13
C LYS A 1014 -11.99 -57.33 -28.50
N ARG A 1015 -12.40 -56.37 -29.35
CA ARG A 1015 -12.86 -56.66 -30.72
C ARG A 1015 -11.81 -57.37 -31.58
N LYS A 1016 -10.53 -56.99 -31.44
CA LYS A 1016 -9.45 -57.67 -32.17
C LYS A 1016 -9.22 -59.10 -31.67
N GLN A 1017 -9.37 -59.34 -30.36
CA GLN A 1017 -9.30 -60.69 -29.79
C GLN A 1017 -10.48 -61.57 -30.23
N GLU A 1018 -11.68 -61.00 -30.45
CA GLU A 1018 -12.83 -61.74 -30.99
C GLU A 1018 -12.64 -62.13 -32.47
N ILE A 1019 -12.01 -61.27 -33.27
CA ILE A 1019 -11.79 -61.52 -34.71
C ILE A 1019 -10.62 -62.48 -34.96
N LYS A 1020 -9.55 -62.38 -34.16
CA LYS A 1020 -8.35 -63.23 -34.30
C LYS A 1020 -7.68 -63.42 -32.93
N PRO A 1021 -8.09 -64.42 -32.14
CA PRO A 1021 -7.59 -64.63 -30.79
C PRO A 1021 -6.12 -65.02 -30.85
N ASP A 1022 -5.27 -64.15 -30.33
CA ASP A 1022 -3.83 -64.38 -30.24
C ASP A 1022 -3.29 -63.64 -29.02
N ASN A 1023 -2.98 -64.44 -27.99
CA ASN A 1023 -2.55 -64.00 -26.67
C ASN A 1023 -1.02 -64.03 -26.51
N THR A 1024 -0.26 -64.15 -27.60
CA THR A 1024 1.21 -64.30 -27.52
C THR A 1024 1.98 -63.04 -27.87
N GLU A 1025 1.37 -62.07 -28.56
CA GLU A 1025 2.06 -60.86 -29.04
C GLU A 1025 1.39 -59.56 -28.60
N THR A 1026 2.19 -58.49 -28.45
CA THR A 1026 1.69 -57.12 -28.19
C THR A 1026 0.90 -56.63 -29.40
N LYS A 1027 -0.35 -56.21 -29.19
CA LYS A 1027 -1.21 -55.67 -30.25
C LYS A 1027 -1.03 -54.16 -30.35
N GLN A 1028 -0.73 -53.70 -31.55
CA GLN A 1028 -0.67 -52.27 -31.89
C GLN A 1028 -1.93 -51.84 -32.66
N PHE A 1029 -2.46 -50.68 -32.33
CA PHE A 1029 -3.48 -50.01 -33.14
C PHE A 1029 -3.39 -48.49 -33.02
N LYS A 1030 -3.83 -47.81 -34.08
CA LYS A 1030 -3.84 -46.35 -34.13
C LYS A 1030 -5.02 -45.77 -33.36
N ILE A 1031 -4.79 -44.64 -32.71
CA ILE A 1031 -5.81 -43.79 -32.10
C ILE A 1031 -5.74 -42.46 -32.82
N GLY A 1032 -6.82 -42.12 -33.53
CA GLY A 1032 -6.79 -41.02 -34.49
C GLY A 1032 -5.67 -41.19 -35.51
N ASN A 1033 -5.13 -40.06 -35.99
CA ASN A 1033 -4.07 -40.06 -37.01
C ASN A 1033 -2.66 -40.05 -36.43
N SER A 1034 -2.47 -39.65 -35.17
CA SER A 1034 -1.16 -39.29 -34.61
C SER A 1034 -0.70 -40.15 -33.42
N TRP A 1035 -1.55 -41.05 -32.89
CA TRP A 1035 -1.20 -41.88 -31.73
C TRP A 1035 -1.24 -43.38 -32.04
N ASN A 1036 -0.41 -44.14 -31.33
CA ASN A 1036 -0.39 -45.60 -31.34
C ASN A 1036 -0.54 -46.15 -29.92
N ALA A 1037 -1.54 -46.99 -29.70
CA ALA A 1037 -1.64 -47.81 -28.51
C ALA A 1037 -0.96 -49.16 -28.74
N TYR A 1038 -0.23 -49.60 -27.71
CA TYR A 1038 0.39 -50.91 -27.62
C TYR A 1038 -0.20 -51.61 -26.41
N VAL A 1039 -0.85 -52.75 -26.61
CA VAL A 1039 -1.51 -53.52 -25.56
C VAL A 1039 -0.89 -54.91 -25.49
N GLN A 1040 -0.33 -55.26 -24.33
CA GLN A 1040 0.27 -56.56 -24.08
C GLN A 1040 -0.81 -57.59 -23.66
N PRO A 1041 -0.55 -58.90 -23.83
CA PRO A 1041 -1.51 -59.94 -23.45
C PRO A 1041 -1.94 -59.91 -21.97
N ASN A 1042 -1.09 -59.43 -21.07
CA ASN A 1042 -1.38 -59.26 -19.64
C ASN A 1042 -2.29 -58.05 -19.33
N GLY A 1043 -2.64 -57.25 -20.32
CA GLY A 1043 -3.47 -56.05 -20.18
C GLY A 1043 -2.70 -54.75 -20.04
N ASP A 1044 -1.37 -54.79 -19.91
CA ASP A 1044 -0.58 -53.55 -19.85
C ASP A 1044 -0.65 -52.84 -21.18
N PHE A 1045 -0.99 -51.55 -21.15
CA PHE A 1045 -0.97 -50.72 -22.33
C PHE A 1045 -0.19 -49.44 -22.13
N PHE A 1046 0.34 -48.93 -23.23
CA PHE A 1046 0.85 -47.58 -23.30
C PHE A 1046 0.48 -46.95 -24.63
N VAL A 1047 0.20 -45.66 -24.60
CA VAL A 1047 -0.10 -44.85 -25.78
C VAL A 1047 1.09 -43.95 -26.06
N ARG A 1048 1.52 -43.92 -27.32
CA ARG A 1048 2.62 -43.07 -27.79
C ARG A 1048 2.22 -42.19 -28.95
N THR A 1049 2.81 -41.00 -28.99
CA THR A 1049 2.77 -40.11 -30.16
C THR A 1049 3.65 -40.64 -31.30
N GLU A 1050 3.56 -40.04 -32.49
CA GLU A 1050 4.47 -40.34 -33.61
C GLU A 1050 5.95 -40.12 -33.28
N SER A 1051 6.25 -39.15 -32.40
CA SER A 1051 7.60 -38.90 -31.86
C SER A 1051 8.06 -39.92 -30.81
N LYS A 1052 7.31 -41.03 -30.63
CA LYS A 1052 7.58 -42.14 -29.70
C LYS A 1052 7.54 -41.77 -28.21
N ARG A 1053 7.03 -40.59 -27.84
CA ARG A 1053 6.82 -40.19 -26.43
C ARG A 1053 5.60 -40.91 -25.85
N THR A 1054 5.75 -41.54 -24.68
CA THR A 1054 4.62 -42.16 -23.96
C THR A 1054 3.79 -41.06 -23.28
N ILE A 1055 2.49 -41.05 -23.53
CA ILE A 1055 1.55 -40.01 -23.03
C ILE A 1055 0.49 -40.55 -22.07
N CYS A 1056 0.30 -41.87 -22.05
CA CYS A 1056 -0.59 -42.57 -21.12
C CYS A 1056 -0.10 -44.01 -20.97
N LYS A 1057 -0.17 -44.57 -19.75
CA LYS A 1057 0.14 -45.97 -19.44
C LYS A 1057 -0.82 -46.47 -18.36
N GLY A 1058 -1.31 -47.69 -18.51
CA GLY A 1058 -2.15 -48.34 -17.51
C GLY A 1058 -2.33 -49.82 -17.81
N ASN A 1059 -3.31 -50.46 -17.17
CA ASN A 1059 -3.67 -51.84 -17.44
C ASN A 1059 -5.18 -52.00 -17.67
N ILE A 1060 -5.57 -52.42 -18.89
CA ILE A 1060 -6.98 -52.51 -19.32
C ILE A 1060 -7.80 -53.59 -18.62
N HIS A 1061 -7.15 -54.53 -17.91
CA HIS A 1061 -7.83 -55.57 -17.14
C HIS A 1061 -8.08 -55.15 -15.70
N THR A 1062 -7.15 -54.40 -15.07
CA THR A 1062 -7.26 -53.99 -13.67
C THR A 1062 -7.84 -52.58 -13.47
N GLY A 1063 -7.82 -51.75 -14.52
CA GLY A 1063 -8.19 -50.33 -14.39
C GLY A 1063 -7.07 -49.47 -13.81
N GLU A 1064 -5.86 -50.02 -13.60
CA GLU A 1064 -4.74 -49.32 -12.98
C GLU A 1064 -4.16 -48.25 -13.91
N GLU A 1065 -3.94 -47.05 -13.37
CA GLU A 1065 -3.36 -45.90 -14.06
C GLU A 1065 -1.91 -45.70 -13.59
N VAL A 1066 -0.95 -46.01 -14.45
CA VAL A 1066 0.49 -45.92 -14.12
C VAL A 1066 1.09 -44.60 -14.60
N LEU A 1067 0.59 -44.06 -15.70
CA LEU A 1067 0.90 -42.72 -16.20
C LEU A 1067 -0.39 -42.10 -16.74
N PRO A 1068 -1.00 -41.14 -16.02
CA PRO A 1068 -2.25 -40.51 -16.46
C PRO A 1068 -2.03 -39.64 -17.69
N LEU A 1069 -3.10 -39.43 -18.46
CA LEU A 1069 -3.07 -38.61 -19.67
C LEU A 1069 -2.76 -37.16 -19.28
N THR A 1070 -1.73 -36.55 -19.86
CA THR A 1070 -1.39 -35.13 -19.63
C THR A 1070 -2.50 -34.20 -20.16
N GLU A 1071 -2.61 -32.98 -19.65
CA GLU A 1071 -3.62 -32.00 -20.12
C GLU A 1071 -3.51 -31.69 -21.62
N ALA A 1072 -2.29 -31.48 -22.13
CA ALA A 1072 -2.04 -31.35 -23.57
C ALA A 1072 -2.47 -32.59 -24.37
N GLY A 1073 -2.32 -33.79 -23.79
CA GLY A 1073 -2.81 -35.04 -24.35
C GLY A 1073 -4.35 -35.11 -24.36
N ALA A 1074 -5.00 -34.69 -23.27
CA ALA A 1074 -6.46 -34.66 -23.18
C ALA A 1074 -7.08 -33.67 -24.20
N LEU A 1075 -6.47 -32.50 -24.40
CA LEU A 1075 -6.88 -31.53 -25.42
C LEU A 1075 -6.76 -32.15 -26.83
N GLN A 1076 -5.62 -32.75 -27.13
CA GLN A 1076 -5.39 -33.38 -28.43
C GLN A 1076 -6.36 -34.56 -28.69
N LEU A 1077 -6.69 -35.34 -27.65
CA LEU A 1077 -7.68 -36.41 -27.77
C LEU A 1077 -9.08 -35.85 -28.02
N GLN A 1078 -9.45 -34.77 -27.33
CA GLN A 1078 -10.73 -34.10 -27.54
C GLN A 1078 -10.87 -33.57 -28.96
N GLU A 1079 -9.82 -32.95 -29.51
CA GLU A 1079 -9.77 -32.52 -30.92
C GLU A 1079 -9.96 -33.70 -31.88
N MET A 1080 -9.31 -34.84 -31.63
CA MET A 1080 -9.50 -36.05 -32.44
C MET A 1080 -10.93 -36.58 -32.38
N ILE A 1081 -11.59 -36.50 -31.22
CA ILE A 1081 -12.99 -36.91 -31.03
C ILE A 1081 -13.92 -35.97 -31.80
N ILE A 1082 -13.72 -34.65 -31.69
CA ILE A 1082 -14.50 -33.63 -32.41
C ILE A 1082 -14.33 -33.79 -33.92
N GLN A 1083 -13.10 -33.97 -34.40
CA GLN A 1083 -12.83 -34.13 -35.83
C GLN A 1083 -13.53 -35.38 -36.39
N LYS A 1084 -13.50 -36.49 -35.65
CA LYS A 1084 -14.21 -37.72 -36.01
C LYS A 1084 -15.74 -37.56 -35.99
N GLN A 1085 -16.30 -36.85 -35.01
CA GLN A 1085 -17.74 -36.56 -34.96
C GLN A 1085 -18.18 -35.68 -36.14
N THR A 1086 -17.34 -34.70 -36.51
CA THR A 1086 -17.58 -33.81 -37.66
C THR A 1086 -17.52 -34.57 -38.99
N GLU A 1087 -16.54 -35.48 -39.17
CA GLU A 1087 -16.42 -36.37 -40.33
C GLU A 1087 -17.61 -37.34 -40.44
N THR A 1088 -18.14 -37.81 -39.31
CA THR A 1088 -19.32 -38.70 -39.26
C THR A 1088 -20.62 -37.95 -39.57
N GLN A 1089 -20.73 -36.66 -39.19
CA GLN A 1089 -21.86 -35.79 -39.56
C GLN A 1089 -21.83 -35.36 -41.04
N LEU A 1090 -20.65 -35.13 -41.62
CA LEU A 1090 -20.46 -34.82 -43.05
C LEU A 1090 -20.73 -36.02 -43.99
N GLN A 1091 -20.84 -37.24 -43.45
CA GLN A 1091 -21.20 -38.46 -44.20
C GLN A 1091 -22.69 -38.85 -44.13
N SER A 1092 -23.56 -38.00 -43.55
CA SER A 1092 -25.01 -38.20 -43.59
C SER A 1092 -25.61 -37.66 -44.91
N PRO A 1093 -26.31 -38.47 -45.73
CA PRO A 1093 -26.79 -38.01 -47.03
C PRO A 1093 -28.02 -37.10 -46.89
N VAL A 1094 -27.94 -35.95 -47.56
CA VAL A 1094 -29.01 -34.96 -47.75
C VAL A 1094 -30.19 -35.61 -48.50
N LEU A 1095 -31.38 -35.53 -47.90
CA LEU A 1095 -32.66 -35.84 -48.54
C LEU A 1095 -33.17 -34.58 -49.26
N GLU A 1096 -33.25 -34.62 -50.59
CA GLU A 1096 -34.20 -33.81 -51.37
C GLU A 1096 -34.78 -34.58 -52.57
N ALA A 1097 -36.12 -34.50 -52.67
CA ALA A 1097 -37.00 -34.66 -53.82
C ALA A 1097 -37.22 -36.04 -54.52
N ASN A 1098 -38.42 -36.59 -54.25
CA ASN A 1098 -39.40 -37.19 -55.18
C ASN A 1098 -38.95 -38.12 -56.33
N SER A 1099 -39.25 -39.43 -56.22
CA SER A 1099 -40.32 -40.09 -57.01
C SER A 1099 -40.35 -41.63 -56.81
N LYS A 1100 -41.56 -42.12 -56.51
CA LYS A 1100 -42.17 -43.44 -56.78
C LYS A 1100 -41.29 -44.71 -56.91
N GLU A 1101 -41.47 -45.58 -55.91
CA GLU A 1101 -41.51 -47.07 -55.90
C GLU A 1101 -41.66 -47.85 -57.24
N PRO A 1102 -41.48 -49.19 -57.27
CA PRO A 1102 -40.55 -50.07 -56.52
C PRO A 1102 -39.99 -51.23 -57.40
N LYS A 1103 -38.98 -52.00 -56.92
CA LYS A 1103 -38.98 -53.50 -56.86
C LYS A 1103 -37.58 -54.15 -56.90
N ARG A 1104 -37.38 -54.96 -55.85
CA ARG A 1104 -36.96 -56.38 -55.81
C ARG A 1104 -35.63 -56.88 -56.40
N LYS A 1105 -35.04 -57.73 -55.55
CA LYS A 1105 -34.42 -59.05 -55.78
C LYS A 1105 -32.97 -59.03 -56.25
N GLU A 1106 -32.07 -59.45 -55.37
CA GLU A 1106 -31.53 -60.82 -55.18
C GLU A 1106 -30.16 -60.89 -55.89
N MET A 1107 -29.07 -61.00 -55.14
CA MET A 1107 -28.46 -62.26 -54.66
C MET A 1107 -27.46 -62.80 -55.69
N GLU A 1108 -26.16 -62.73 -55.38
CA GLU A 1108 -25.33 -63.88 -55.01
C GLU A 1108 -23.89 -63.40 -54.70
N ILE A 1109 -23.43 -63.56 -53.46
CA ILE A 1109 -22.45 -64.58 -53.00
C ILE A 1109 -21.06 -64.44 -53.66
N THR A 1110 -20.14 -63.75 -52.98
CA THR A 1110 -18.97 -64.39 -52.34
C THR A 1110 -18.47 -63.52 -51.19
#